data_AF-A0A409WQF2-F1
#
_entry.id   AF-A0A409WQF2-F1
#
_cell.length_a   1.000
_cell.length_b   1.000
_cell.length_c   1.000
_cell.angle_alpha   90.00
_cell.angle_beta   90.00
_cell.angle_gamma   90.00
#
_symmetry.space_group_name_H-M   'P 1'
#
loop_
_entity.id
_entity.type
_entity.pdbx_description
1 polymer ?
#
loop_
_entity_poly.entity_id
_entity_poly.type
_entity_poly.pdbx_seq_one_letter_code
_entity_poly.pdbx_strand_id
1 'polypeptide(L)'
;MEVIAAATTVCALCKSIAQWIDQLAQKEELFVQISSSVGQIHQILMPFSSTTFKGTGEIELSQAIRSVGDALQRTKEHLVVWKYKRSQRIIAFINPGAQIQKLRDDQKHISNQLIVLLTAIAAVGYFRDHAKDSTPNSLSDLTESLSISDASTSALVPLAEMGEGDAKTFWKDFIGVKVNFVTVDIFALRLQLWYNEFNESLPKKTCDRIIMRLDEFNCGGITPYNLARALEGATLKQFVDRYMKGFKPISLPKSEIITTPGRGLRTPLLVWIDDTPDNNAYEASQARLLGIMVIELSSTAIAKAWVEANLDFLREIDHPSSLRFISDNVRLETNSEGGLFLNQTAGQNFLQYLRARFFEAPVLIYTGGSIDSTTYVNSYEAAGSTTDIGTCLRYITSLGAGDGEDNLWKGFKRTMCRPISKVYGRTNLYRDFSNPLDVDHLEHRFSELEQEASTVIRIIYRSTDLQRFTLSRKELATLRKFIFLMHFRNDAVSSTYFKESSPTNAPLVDWIRKYKETRHLKTDVDVWMDGLKYYLITPHHEIVATGERLRERYGEYRLQEMLRKRLDPDIEEWYAIDYESLANYFFLGVWEAADDTEFVLGGNGFGLWEGLIYGSPGAHRLYVVSPPDRHPDIPIMPPIINYADASAFENLDDSDPVLSRNIRDAYRCSEKAQADRFTFKITKLSREQTYAVNEVTMMNANLHPEGSLTFASQTTMLDTIQSYMSSHNTFLGGKRRLFMPLLRQLIGTNSEGSSPASLTTVETPWDVDTDADRQLHMFIRFTVTNAVSFPSSYNRAYIIYHMATDIPSLSNPVSNKIRLTREEAIHNLRQILDPPLLPCADSSIVPQRIVETLPKDESELFFALFGHQMNCLQVGRYTNDILANIIYDASMIGVAHWLANSRPDVLTEFVGPWASIFAI
;
A
#
# COMPACT_ATOMS: atom_id res chain seq x y z
N MET A 1 -41.34 -31.38 -1.23
CA MET A 1 -40.47 -32.55 -0.97
C MET A 1 -39.08 -32.43 -1.61
N GLU A 2 -38.93 -31.89 -2.83
CA GLU A 2 -37.60 -31.81 -3.49
C GLU A 2 -36.55 -30.94 -2.77
N VAL A 3 -36.93 -29.77 -2.24
CA VAL A 3 -36.02 -28.83 -1.54
C VAL A 3 -35.43 -29.46 -0.28
N ILE A 4 -36.25 -30.14 0.51
CA ILE A 4 -35.81 -30.82 1.74
C ILE A 4 -34.85 -31.96 1.40
N ALA A 5 -35.15 -32.77 0.38
CA ALA A 5 -34.28 -33.84 -0.07
C ALA A 5 -32.94 -33.31 -0.61
N ALA A 6 -32.96 -32.22 -1.38
CA ALA A 6 -31.77 -31.55 -1.88
C ALA A 6 -30.94 -30.95 -0.74
N ALA A 7 -31.56 -30.18 0.17
CA ALA A 7 -30.89 -29.55 1.30
C ALA A 7 -30.28 -30.59 2.26
N THR A 8 -30.99 -31.70 2.51
CA THR A 8 -30.49 -32.80 3.35
C THR A 8 -29.28 -33.47 2.72
N THR A 9 -29.32 -33.72 1.40
CA THR A 9 -28.20 -34.32 0.65
C THR A 9 -26.98 -33.40 0.66
N VAL A 10 -27.18 -32.10 0.44
CA VAL A 10 -26.10 -31.10 0.43
C VAL A 10 -25.52 -30.90 1.83
N CYS A 11 -26.35 -30.87 2.88
CA CYS A 11 -25.86 -30.78 4.26
C CYS A 11 -25.03 -32.02 4.65
N ALA A 12 -25.46 -33.22 4.25
CA ALA A 12 -24.68 -34.45 4.46
C ALA A 12 -23.33 -34.39 3.71
N LEU A 13 -23.32 -33.82 2.50
CA LEU A 13 -22.12 -33.63 1.70
C LEU A 13 -21.16 -32.61 2.33
N CYS A 14 -21.67 -31.48 2.83
CA CYS A 14 -20.88 -30.49 3.56
C CYS A 14 -20.23 -31.10 4.82
N LYS A 15 -20.99 -31.85 5.62
CA LYS A 15 -20.45 -32.57 6.79
C LYS A 15 -19.36 -33.55 6.37
N SER A 16 -19.58 -34.27 5.28
CA SER A 16 -18.59 -35.22 4.74
C SER A 16 -17.31 -34.53 4.28
N ILE A 17 -17.39 -33.35 3.64
CA ILE A 17 -16.22 -32.58 3.19
C ILE A 17 -15.48 -31.98 4.40
N ALA A 18 -16.20 -31.39 5.35
CA ALA A 18 -15.61 -30.83 6.57
C ALA A 18 -14.87 -31.90 7.38
N GLN A 19 -15.52 -33.03 7.66
CA GLN A 19 -14.88 -34.16 8.35
C GLN A 19 -13.69 -34.72 7.58
N TRP A 20 -13.75 -34.72 6.25
CA TRP A 20 -12.66 -35.21 5.41
C TRP A 20 -11.45 -34.26 5.43
N ILE A 21 -11.68 -32.94 5.42
CA ILE A 21 -10.63 -31.92 5.59
C ILE A 21 -10.04 -31.98 7.00
N ASP A 22 -10.87 -32.16 8.04
CA ASP A 22 -10.41 -32.30 9.42
C ASP A 22 -9.54 -33.56 9.61
N GLN A 23 -9.92 -34.67 8.97
CA GLN A 23 -9.12 -35.90 8.94
C GLN A 23 -7.79 -35.76 8.18
N LEU A 24 -7.62 -34.76 7.31
CA LEU A 24 -6.36 -34.49 6.64
C LEU A 24 -5.33 -33.75 7.52
N ALA A 25 -5.76 -33.18 8.66
CA ALA A 25 -4.90 -32.49 9.65
C ALA A 25 -3.75 -31.67 9.03
N GLN A 26 -4.06 -30.80 8.05
CA GLN A 26 -3.06 -29.96 7.36
C GLN A 26 -3.40 -28.47 7.40
N LYS A 27 -2.40 -27.65 7.77
CA LYS A 27 -2.45 -26.18 7.84
C LYS A 27 -2.25 -25.53 6.47
N GLU A 28 -2.98 -25.97 5.45
CA GLU A 28 -2.98 -25.32 4.14
C GLU A 28 -4.15 -24.35 4.04
N GLU A 29 -3.86 -23.06 3.79
CA GLU A 29 -4.83 -21.96 3.78
C GLU A 29 -6.02 -22.25 2.85
N LEU A 30 -5.77 -22.89 1.70
CA LEU A 30 -6.81 -23.24 0.73
C LEU A 30 -7.86 -24.21 1.31
N PHE A 31 -7.45 -25.20 2.10
CA PHE A 31 -8.39 -26.15 2.72
C PHE A 31 -9.14 -25.51 3.89
N VAL A 32 -8.51 -24.58 4.61
CA VAL A 32 -9.18 -23.77 5.64
C VAL A 32 -10.27 -22.90 4.99
N GLN A 33 -9.97 -22.28 3.85
CA GLN A 33 -10.94 -21.49 3.09
C GLN A 33 -12.07 -22.35 2.54
N ILE A 34 -11.78 -23.52 1.95
CA ILE A 34 -12.81 -24.46 1.48
C ILE A 34 -13.68 -24.94 2.64
N SER A 35 -13.08 -25.32 3.78
CA SER A 35 -13.81 -25.76 4.97
C SER A 35 -14.72 -24.65 5.54
N SER A 36 -14.22 -23.41 5.59
CA SER A 36 -15.01 -22.24 5.99
C SER A 36 -16.21 -22.00 5.07
N SER A 37 -16.02 -21.99 3.74
CA SER A 37 -17.12 -21.80 2.79
C SER A 37 -18.14 -22.95 2.85
N VAL A 38 -17.68 -24.20 3.00
CA VAL A 38 -18.53 -25.39 3.17
C VAL A 38 -19.33 -25.30 4.49
N GLY A 39 -18.71 -24.82 5.56
CA GLY A 39 -19.33 -24.60 6.86
C GLY A 39 -20.43 -23.55 6.81
N GLN A 40 -20.20 -22.45 6.09
CA GLN A 40 -21.21 -21.42 5.85
C GLN A 40 -22.40 -21.95 5.05
N ILE A 41 -22.16 -22.69 3.96
CA ILE A 41 -23.22 -23.33 3.18
C ILE A 41 -24.03 -24.30 4.04
N HIS A 42 -23.38 -25.10 4.87
CA HIS A 42 -24.05 -26.00 5.81
C HIS A 42 -24.94 -25.24 6.79
N GLN A 43 -24.44 -24.19 7.43
CA GLN A 43 -25.23 -23.37 8.37
C GLN A 43 -26.47 -22.75 7.71
N ILE A 44 -26.33 -22.28 6.46
CA ILE A 44 -27.42 -21.68 5.70
C ILE A 44 -28.48 -22.72 5.30
N LEU A 45 -28.07 -23.94 4.95
CA LEU A 45 -28.99 -24.99 4.47
C LEU A 45 -29.60 -25.85 5.58
N MET A 46 -29.01 -25.85 6.78
CA MET A 46 -29.48 -26.62 7.93
C MET A 46 -30.97 -26.40 8.27
N PRO A 47 -31.51 -25.15 8.30
CA PRO A 47 -32.93 -24.91 8.54
C PRO A 47 -33.86 -25.62 7.54
N PHE A 48 -33.45 -25.67 6.27
CA PHE A 48 -34.20 -26.29 5.16
C PHE A 48 -34.11 -27.82 5.14
N SER A 49 -33.14 -28.41 5.85
CA SER A 49 -32.98 -29.85 6.02
C SER A 49 -33.79 -30.44 7.18
N SER A 50 -34.37 -29.58 8.03
CA SER A 50 -35.18 -30.01 9.17
C SER A 50 -36.60 -30.41 8.74
N THR A 51 -37.18 -31.40 9.44
CA THR A 51 -38.56 -31.88 9.21
C THR A 51 -39.64 -30.82 9.44
N THR A 52 -39.26 -29.63 9.94
CA THR A 52 -40.12 -28.48 10.19
C THR A 52 -40.41 -27.63 8.94
N PHE A 53 -39.67 -27.81 7.84
CA PHE A 53 -39.90 -27.06 6.60
C PHE A 53 -41.13 -27.59 5.84
N LYS A 54 -42.18 -26.76 5.69
CA LYS A 54 -43.43 -27.09 4.97
C LYS A 54 -43.53 -26.42 3.59
N GLY A 55 -42.40 -26.14 2.92
CA GLY A 55 -42.40 -25.57 1.57
C GLY A 55 -42.59 -26.63 0.48
N THR A 56 -43.67 -26.53 -0.30
CA THR A 56 -43.86 -27.28 -1.55
C THR A 56 -43.86 -26.31 -2.72
N GLY A 57 -42.93 -26.46 -3.67
CA GLY A 57 -43.00 -25.79 -4.98
C GLY A 57 -41.86 -24.84 -5.37
N GLU A 58 -40.82 -24.66 -4.57
CA GLU A 58 -39.73 -23.71 -4.86
C GLU A 58 -38.66 -24.36 -5.77
N ILE A 59 -38.94 -24.42 -7.07
CA ILE A 59 -38.08 -25.06 -8.07
C ILE A 59 -36.73 -24.32 -8.18
N GLU A 60 -36.70 -22.98 -8.14
CA GLU A 60 -35.43 -22.24 -8.24
C GLU A 60 -34.54 -22.44 -7.01
N LEU A 61 -35.11 -22.49 -5.80
CA LEU A 61 -34.35 -22.79 -4.59
C LEU A 61 -33.83 -24.23 -4.61
N SER A 62 -34.66 -25.18 -5.03
CA SER A 62 -34.25 -26.58 -5.23
C SER A 62 -33.08 -26.69 -6.22
N GLN A 63 -33.13 -25.95 -7.33
CA GLN A 63 -32.07 -25.93 -8.35
C GLN A 63 -30.80 -25.24 -7.86
N ALA A 64 -30.89 -24.12 -7.13
CA ALA A 64 -29.74 -23.46 -6.53
C ALA A 64 -29.05 -24.36 -5.50
N ILE A 65 -29.84 -25.06 -4.66
CA ILE A 65 -29.31 -26.04 -3.70
C ILE A 65 -28.65 -27.21 -4.43
N ARG A 66 -29.24 -27.73 -5.51
CA ARG A 66 -28.64 -28.80 -6.33
C ARG A 66 -27.34 -28.34 -7.01
N SER A 67 -27.29 -27.12 -7.54
CA SER A 67 -26.09 -26.54 -8.14
C SER A 67 -24.93 -26.39 -7.13
N VAL A 68 -25.26 -25.99 -5.90
CA VAL A 68 -24.32 -25.99 -4.77
C VAL A 68 -23.88 -27.42 -4.45
N GLY A 69 -24.81 -28.38 -4.43
CA GLY A 69 -24.52 -29.80 -4.28
C GLY A 69 -23.54 -30.34 -5.33
N ASP A 70 -23.73 -30.01 -6.60
CA ASP A 70 -22.86 -30.43 -7.71
C ASP A 70 -21.47 -29.80 -7.63
N ALA A 71 -21.38 -28.54 -7.17
CA ALA A 71 -20.10 -27.89 -6.91
C ALA A 71 -19.36 -28.60 -5.77
N LEU A 72 -20.04 -28.85 -4.64
CA LEU A 72 -19.47 -29.54 -3.49
C LEU A 72 -19.08 -30.98 -3.81
N GLN A 73 -19.86 -31.67 -4.64
CA GLN A 73 -19.59 -33.06 -5.02
C GLN A 73 -18.34 -33.15 -5.89
N ARG A 74 -18.18 -32.23 -6.85
CA ARG A 74 -16.94 -32.08 -7.63
C ARG A 74 -15.73 -31.75 -6.76
N THR A 75 -15.89 -30.84 -5.80
CA THR A 75 -14.82 -30.53 -4.84
C THR A 75 -14.47 -31.75 -3.99
N LYS A 76 -15.46 -32.52 -3.52
CA LYS A 76 -15.21 -33.78 -2.80
C LYS A 76 -14.46 -34.79 -3.66
N GLU A 77 -14.78 -34.91 -4.94
CA GLU A 77 -14.07 -35.81 -5.87
C GLU A 77 -12.62 -35.37 -6.09
N HIS A 78 -12.39 -34.07 -6.29
CA HIS A 78 -11.04 -33.51 -6.40
C HIS A 78 -10.22 -33.69 -5.11
N LEU A 79 -10.86 -33.52 -3.95
CA LEU A 79 -10.29 -33.80 -2.64
C LEU A 79 -9.94 -35.30 -2.50
N VAL A 80 -10.85 -36.21 -2.81
CA VAL A 80 -10.60 -37.67 -2.76
C VAL A 80 -9.44 -38.07 -3.69
N VAL A 81 -9.40 -37.54 -4.91
CA VAL A 81 -8.30 -37.74 -5.87
C VAL A 81 -6.97 -37.23 -5.30
N TRP A 82 -6.99 -36.09 -4.60
CA TRP A 82 -5.83 -35.53 -3.94
C TRP A 82 -5.28 -36.45 -2.82
N LYS A 83 -6.15 -37.03 -1.97
CA LYS A 83 -5.74 -37.96 -0.90
C LYS A 83 -5.27 -39.31 -1.45
N TYR A 84 -6.00 -39.90 -2.40
CA TYR A 84 -5.67 -41.18 -3.01
C TYR A 84 -4.27 -41.18 -3.65
N LYS A 85 -3.91 -40.09 -4.32
CA LYS A 85 -2.61 -39.91 -4.98
C LYS A 85 -1.45 -39.58 -4.03
N ARG A 86 -1.74 -39.05 -2.83
CA ARG A 86 -0.73 -38.84 -1.78
C ARG A 86 -0.42 -40.14 -1.02
N SER A 87 -1.39 -41.04 -0.91
CA SER A 87 -1.23 -42.34 -0.23
C SER A 87 -0.50 -43.41 -1.07
N GLN A 88 -0.55 -43.34 -2.41
CA GLN A 88 0.25 -44.20 -3.28
C GLN A 88 1.31 -43.35 -3.98
N ARG A 89 2.59 -43.56 -3.65
CA ARG A 89 3.75 -42.93 -4.32
C ARG A 89 3.89 -43.37 -5.79
N ILE A 90 2.87 -43.17 -6.63
CA ILE A 90 2.93 -43.39 -8.08
C ILE A 90 3.25 -42.06 -8.75
N ILE A 91 4.54 -41.87 -8.99
CA ILE A 91 5.16 -40.79 -9.74
C ILE A 91 5.14 -41.21 -11.20
N ALA A 92 4.33 -40.59 -12.07
CA ALA A 92 4.62 -40.61 -13.52
C ALA A 92 3.83 -39.62 -14.39
N PHE A 93 2.59 -39.19 -14.09
CA PHE A 93 1.78 -38.57 -15.16
C PHE A 93 0.92 -37.34 -14.86
N ILE A 94 0.97 -36.69 -13.68
CA ILE A 94 0.14 -35.49 -13.43
C ILE A 94 0.89 -34.41 -12.61
N ASN A 95 0.84 -33.17 -13.10
CA ASN A 95 1.38 -31.94 -12.50
C ASN A 95 0.62 -31.57 -11.21
N PRO A 96 1.28 -31.54 -10.03
CA PRO A 96 0.68 -31.14 -8.74
C PRO A 96 0.05 -29.73 -8.76
N GLY A 97 0.66 -28.80 -9.51
CA GLY A 97 0.17 -27.43 -9.65
C GLY A 97 -1.20 -27.36 -10.33
N ALA A 98 -1.48 -28.26 -11.28
CA ALA A 98 -2.78 -28.30 -11.94
C ALA A 98 -3.92 -28.77 -11.00
N GLN A 99 -3.61 -29.60 -9.99
CA GLN A 99 -4.61 -30.04 -9.01
C GLN A 99 -4.87 -28.99 -7.92
N ILE A 100 -3.82 -28.31 -7.45
CA ILE A 100 -3.98 -27.16 -6.54
C ILE A 100 -4.74 -26.04 -7.24
N GLN A 101 -4.47 -25.80 -8.52
CA GLN A 101 -5.23 -24.83 -9.31
C GLN A 101 -6.70 -25.24 -9.44
N LYS A 102 -7.00 -26.53 -9.70
CA LYS A 102 -8.38 -27.03 -9.70
C LYS A 102 -9.09 -26.83 -8.35
N LEU A 103 -8.40 -27.05 -7.23
CA LEU A 103 -8.98 -26.80 -5.89
C LEU A 103 -9.17 -25.30 -5.60
N ARG A 104 -8.32 -24.42 -6.15
CA ARG A 104 -8.53 -22.96 -6.12
C ARG A 104 -9.73 -22.54 -6.96
N ASP A 105 -9.88 -23.14 -8.13
CA ASP A 105 -11.02 -22.87 -9.01
C ASP A 105 -12.32 -23.39 -8.38
N ASP A 106 -12.26 -24.55 -7.70
CA ASP A 106 -13.36 -25.07 -6.88
C ASP A 106 -13.71 -24.15 -5.71
N GLN A 107 -12.72 -23.58 -5.02
CA GLN A 107 -12.96 -22.64 -3.92
C GLN A 107 -13.67 -21.37 -4.41
N LYS A 108 -13.23 -20.82 -5.55
CA LYS A 108 -13.89 -19.68 -6.20
C LYS A 108 -15.30 -20.04 -6.65
N HIS A 109 -15.48 -21.24 -7.21
CA HIS A 109 -16.78 -21.73 -7.66
C HIS A 109 -17.74 -21.95 -6.48
N ILE A 110 -17.30 -22.57 -5.38
CA ILE A 110 -18.09 -22.72 -4.15
C ILE A 110 -18.50 -21.34 -3.59
N SER A 111 -17.57 -20.38 -3.57
CA SER A 111 -17.87 -19.02 -3.09
C SER A 111 -18.90 -18.32 -3.97
N ASN A 112 -18.81 -18.49 -5.29
CA ASN A 112 -19.80 -17.97 -6.23
C ASN A 112 -21.16 -18.69 -6.08
N GLN A 113 -21.18 -20.01 -5.88
CA GLN A 113 -22.41 -20.77 -5.65
C GLN A 113 -23.07 -20.42 -4.32
N LEU A 114 -22.29 -20.08 -3.28
CA LEU A 114 -22.81 -19.56 -2.02
C LEU A 114 -23.53 -18.22 -2.21
N ILE A 115 -22.99 -17.32 -3.02
CA ILE A 115 -23.65 -16.05 -3.38
C ILE A 115 -24.96 -16.33 -4.13
N VAL A 116 -24.95 -17.25 -5.09
CA VAL A 116 -26.16 -17.65 -5.84
C VAL A 116 -27.22 -18.26 -4.92
N LEU A 117 -26.81 -19.09 -3.95
CA LEU A 117 -27.71 -19.69 -2.97
C LEU A 117 -28.34 -18.64 -2.05
N LEU A 118 -27.54 -17.72 -1.50
CA LEU A 118 -28.04 -16.62 -0.67
C LEU A 118 -29.02 -15.74 -1.44
N THR A 119 -28.75 -15.49 -2.71
CA THR A 119 -29.62 -14.74 -3.61
C THR A 119 -30.93 -15.48 -3.87
N ALA A 120 -30.87 -16.79 -4.12
CA ALA A 120 -32.07 -17.61 -4.33
C ALA A 120 -32.92 -17.70 -3.05
N ILE A 121 -32.30 -17.85 -1.88
CA ILE A 121 -33.00 -17.83 -0.58
C ILE A 121 -33.68 -16.49 -0.35
N ALA A 122 -33.00 -15.38 -0.62
CA ALA A 122 -33.56 -14.05 -0.49
C ALA A 122 -34.73 -13.81 -1.47
N ALA A 123 -34.60 -14.25 -2.72
CA ALA A 123 -35.64 -14.14 -3.74
C ALA A 123 -36.88 -14.96 -3.36
N VAL A 124 -36.69 -16.21 -2.94
CA VAL A 124 -37.79 -17.09 -2.51
C VAL A 124 -38.47 -16.58 -1.23
N GLY A 125 -37.70 -16.09 -0.26
CA GLY A 125 -38.24 -15.45 0.95
C GLY A 125 -39.13 -14.26 0.60
N TYR A 126 -38.67 -13.41 -0.32
CA TYR A 126 -39.40 -12.25 -0.81
C TYR A 126 -40.73 -12.62 -1.49
N PHE A 127 -40.76 -13.62 -2.38
CA PHE A 127 -42.00 -14.02 -3.05
C PHE A 127 -42.98 -14.77 -2.14
N ARG A 128 -42.49 -15.54 -1.17
CA ARG A 128 -43.32 -16.25 -0.18
C ARG A 128 -44.04 -15.28 0.75
N ASP A 129 -43.38 -14.19 1.11
CA ASP A 129 -43.95 -13.17 1.98
C ASP A 129 -44.96 -12.28 1.22
N HIS A 130 -44.78 -12.10 -0.10
CA HIS A 130 -45.73 -11.37 -0.95
C HIS A 130 -46.90 -12.21 -1.49
N ALA A 131 -46.79 -13.53 -1.56
CA ALA A 131 -47.90 -14.41 -1.96
C ALA A 131 -48.95 -14.60 -0.84
N LYS A 132 -48.61 -14.32 0.42
CA LYS A 132 -49.55 -14.43 1.56
C LYS A 132 -50.52 -13.25 1.68
N ASP A 133 -50.20 -12.12 1.04
CA ASP A 133 -51.04 -10.91 1.06
C ASP A 133 -52.12 -10.89 -0.04
N SER A 134 -52.22 -11.95 -0.85
CA SER A 134 -53.13 -12.00 -2.00
C SER A 134 -54.01 -13.25 -2.01
N THR A 135 -55.05 -13.28 -1.16
CA THR A 135 -56.37 -13.91 -1.43
C THR A 135 -57.43 -13.29 -0.49
N PRO A 136 -58.76 -13.29 -0.76
CA PRO A 136 -59.52 -14.01 -1.81
C PRO A 136 -60.65 -13.20 -2.53
N ASN A 137 -61.05 -13.61 -3.76
CA ASN A 137 -62.44 -13.99 -4.15
C ASN A 137 -62.76 -13.87 -5.66
N SER A 138 -62.99 -15.05 -6.25
CA SER A 138 -64.08 -15.49 -7.16
C SER A 138 -64.26 -14.97 -8.61
N LEU A 139 -64.60 -15.97 -9.45
CA LEU A 139 -65.24 -15.98 -10.78
C LEU A 139 -64.29 -15.79 -11.98
N SER A 140 -63.82 -16.88 -12.62
CA SER A 140 -64.51 -17.75 -13.61
C SER A 140 -64.44 -17.19 -15.04
N ASP A 141 -64.21 -18.11 -15.99
CA ASP A 141 -64.24 -17.93 -17.45
C ASP A 141 -62.93 -17.48 -18.13
N LEU A 142 -62.09 -18.44 -18.50
CA LEU A 142 -62.02 -18.97 -19.88
C LEU A 142 -60.80 -19.90 -20.03
N THR A 143 -61.05 -21.18 -19.84
CA THR A 143 -60.31 -22.27 -20.47
C THR A 143 -60.57 -22.26 -21.97
N GLU A 144 -59.51 -22.12 -22.77
CA GLU A 144 -59.30 -22.66 -24.13
C GLU A 144 -57.90 -22.17 -24.57
N SER A 145 -56.92 -22.94 -24.99
CA SER A 145 -56.90 -24.25 -25.65
C SER A 145 -55.49 -24.87 -25.56
N LEU A 146 -55.46 -26.20 -25.66
CA LEU A 146 -54.31 -27.10 -25.60
C LEU A 146 -53.37 -26.95 -26.82
N SER A 147 -52.06 -27.16 -26.63
CA SER A 147 -51.37 -28.35 -27.20
C SER A 147 -49.89 -28.42 -26.82
N ILE A 148 -49.50 -29.64 -26.43
CA ILE A 148 -48.13 -30.10 -26.19
C ILE A 148 -47.50 -30.47 -27.54
N SER A 149 -46.27 -30.04 -27.82
CA SER A 149 -45.30 -30.87 -28.58
C SER A 149 -43.86 -30.38 -28.41
N ASP A 150 -42.96 -31.36 -28.35
CA ASP A 150 -41.55 -31.32 -27.99
C ASP A 150 -40.66 -30.39 -28.82
N ALA A 151 -39.70 -29.73 -28.16
CA ALA A 151 -38.33 -29.61 -28.66
C ALA A 151 -37.37 -29.14 -27.56
N SER A 152 -36.32 -29.95 -27.38
CA SER A 152 -35.16 -29.75 -26.53
C SER A 152 -34.47 -28.39 -26.73
N THR A 153 -33.69 -27.99 -25.71
CA THR A 153 -32.69 -26.91 -25.71
C THR A 153 -33.18 -25.46 -25.85
N SER A 154 -33.55 -24.86 -24.73
CA SER A 154 -33.32 -23.43 -24.49
C SER A 154 -33.22 -23.16 -22.98
N ALA A 155 -32.00 -22.96 -22.50
CA ALA A 155 -31.74 -22.22 -21.27
C ALA A 155 -31.89 -20.71 -21.57
N LEU A 156 -32.19 -19.90 -20.54
CA LEU A 156 -32.44 -18.43 -20.48
C LEU A 156 -33.94 -18.13 -20.27
N VAL A 157 -34.39 -17.21 -19.40
CA VAL A 157 -34.15 -15.74 -19.45
C VAL A 157 -34.57 -15.03 -18.14
N PRO A 158 -33.70 -14.20 -17.52
CA PRO A 158 -34.01 -13.26 -16.40
C PRO A 158 -34.47 -11.84 -16.83
N LEU A 159 -34.56 -11.53 -18.13
CA LEU A 159 -35.00 -10.24 -18.69
C LEU A 159 -36.54 -10.05 -18.75
N ALA A 160 -37.30 -11.02 -18.25
CA ALA A 160 -38.77 -10.97 -18.28
C ALA A 160 -39.34 -9.93 -17.29
N GLU A 161 -38.62 -9.59 -16.22
CA GLU A 161 -39.05 -8.65 -15.19
C GLU A 161 -38.81 -7.17 -15.53
N MET A 162 -37.96 -6.87 -16.52
CA MET A 162 -37.78 -5.50 -17.03
C MET A 162 -38.79 -5.25 -18.16
N GLY A 163 -39.68 -4.25 -17.94
CA GLY A 163 -40.60 -3.75 -18.98
C GLY A 163 -39.88 -3.36 -20.27
N GLU A 164 -40.57 -3.39 -21.41
CA GLU A 164 -39.99 -2.98 -22.70
C GLU A 164 -39.58 -1.49 -22.65
N GLY A 165 -38.27 -1.22 -22.70
CA GLY A 165 -37.74 0.13 -22.56
C GLY A 165 -36.21 0.22 -22.73
N ASP A 166 -35.68 1.45 -22.77
CA ASP A 166 -34.26 1.75 -22.96
C ASP A 166 -33.33 1.11 -21.91
N ALA A 167 -33.81 0.87 -20.67
CA ALA A 167 -33.07 0.14 -19.64
C ALA A 167 -32.80 -1.32 -20.01
N LYS A 168 -33.78 -1.97 -20.65
CA LYS A 168 -33.68 -3.37 -21.12
C LYS A 168 -32.72 -3.47 -22.30
N THR A 169 -32.79 -2.50 -23.21
CA THR A 169 -31.87 -2.35 -24.34
C THR A 169 -30.45 -2.07 -23.86
N PHE A 170 -30.27 -1.13 -22.93
CA PHE A 170 -28.98 -0.86 -22.28
C PHE A 170 -28.39 -2.12 -21.64
N TRP A 171 -29.19 -2.85 -20.85
CA TRP A 171 -28.72 -4.06 -20.20
C TRP A 171 -28.33 -5.14 -21.22
N LYS A 172 -29.12 -5.29 -22.27
CA LYS A 172 -28.85 -6.26 -23.34
C LYS A 172 -27.59 -5.91 -24.14
N ASP A 173 -27.45 -4.66 -24.56
CA ASP A 173 -26.46 -4.24 -25.55
C ASP A 173 -25.10 -3.83 -24.90
N PHE A 174 -25.13 -3.26 -23.69
CA PHE A 174 -23.92 -2.76 -23.02
C PHE A 174 -23.41 -3.66 -21.90
N ILE A 175 -24.27 -4.50 -21.31
CA ILE A 175 -23.90 -5.42 -20.22
C ILE A 175 -23.89 -6.87 -20.72
N GLY A 176 -24.98 -7.31 -21.33
CA GLY A 176 -25.14 -8.63 -21.94
C GLY A 176 -26.35 -9.39 -21.39
N VAL A 177 -27.10 -10.03 -22.30
CA VAL A 177 -28.36 -10.78 -22.03
C VAL A 177 -28.25 -11.85 -20.94
N LYS A 178 -27.05 -12.38 -20.71
CA LYS A 178 -26.79 -13.49 -19.77
C LYS A 178 -26.21 -13.02 -18.42
N VAL A 179 -26.04 -11.71 -18.24
CA VAL A 179 -25.37 -11.13 -17.07
C VAL A 179 -26.44 -10.66 -16.06
N ASN A 180 -26.52 -11.35 -14.93
CA ASN A 180 -27.54 -11.08 -13.89
C ASN A 180 -27.02 -10.15 -12.78
N PHE A 181 -25.72 -9.88 -12.79
CA PHE A 181 -25.03 -9.08 -11.81
C PHE A 181 -23.82 -8.45 -12.49
N VAL A 182 -23.61 -7.16 -12.30
CA VAL A 182 -22.47 -6.43 -12.84
C VAL A 182 -21.87 -5.56 -11.76
N THR A 183 -20.54 -5.52 -11.67
CA THR A 183 -19.86 -4.71 -10.66
C THR A 183 -20.09 -3.22 -10.91
N VAL A 184 -20.01 -2.42 -9.85
CA VAL A 184 -20.21 -0.96 -9.92
C VAL A 184 -19.31 -0.28 -10.94
N ASP A 185 -18.03 -0.70 -11.05
CA ASP A 185 -17.07 -0.12 -12.00
C ASP A 185 -17.46 -0.41 -13.45
N ILE A 186 -17.87 -1.65 -13.73
CA ILE A 186 -18.28 -2.06 -15.07
C ILE A 186 -19.59 -1.37 -15.42
N PHE A 187 -20.57 -1.34 -14.51
CA PHE A 187 -21.83 -0.65 -14.76
C PHE A 187 -21.62 0.85 -14.99
N ALA A 188 -20.80 1.52 -14.18
CA ALA A 188 -20.48 2.94 -14.31
C ALA A 188 -19.84 3.24 -15.68
N LEU A 189 -18.84 2.45 -16.08
CA LEU A 189 -18.20 2.58 -17.39
C LEU A 189 -19.21 2.39 -18.53
N ARG A 190 -20.05 1.35 -18.45
CA ARG A 190 -21.05 1.05 -19.48
C ARG A 190 -22.14 2.11 -19.56
N LEU A 191 -22.59 2.62 -18.41
CA LEU A 191 -23.56 3.70 -18.33
C LEU A 191 -23.01 5.00 -18.94
N GLN A 192 -21.74 5.33 -18.67
CA GLN A 192 -21.08 6.49 -19.29
C GLN A 192 -20.97 6.33 -20.80
N LEU A 193 -20.55 5.15 -21.29
CA LEU A 193 -20.45 4.89 -22.73
C LEU A 193 -21.82 5.01 -23.42
N TRP A 194 -22.85 4.40 -22.84
CA TRP A 194 -24.22 4.46 -23.35
C TRP A 194 -24.77 5.87 -23.37
N TYR A 195 -24.55 6.65 -22.30
CA TYR A 195 -25.08 8.01 -22.22
C TYR A 195 -24.34 8.98 -23.14
N ASN A 196 -23.03 8.77 -23.37
CA ASN A 196 -22.23 9.57 -24.28
C ASN A 196 -22.66 9.42 -25.76
N GLU A 197 -23.39 8.36 -26.13
CA GLU A 197 -23.98 8.22 -27.47
C GLU A 197 -25.05 9.28 -27.77
N PHE A 198 -25.59 9.95 -26.74
CA PHE A 198 -26.55 11.04 -26.89
C PHE A 198 -25.88 12.43 -27.03
N ASN A 199 -24.57 12.50 -27.34
CA ASN A 199 -23.77 13.75 -27.43
C ASN A 199 -23.71 14.56 -26.12
N GLU A 200 -23.92 13.93 -24.97
CA GLU A 200 -23.84 14.53 -23.64
C GLU A 200 -22.82 13.78 -22.78
N SER A 201 -21.94 14.49 -22.06
CA SER A 201 -20.96 13.85 -21.19
C SER A 201 -21.53 13.67 -19.78
N LEU A 202 -21.59 12.42 -19.29
CA LEU A 202 -22.00 12.11 -17.91
C LEU A 202 -20.83 12.35 -16.93
N PRO A 203 -20.85 13.38 -16.07
CA PRO A 203 -19.77 13.63 -15.13
C PRO A 203 -19.64 12.49 -14.12
N LYS A 204 -18.40 12.17 -13.75
CA LYS A 204 -18.09 11.10 -12.79
C LYS A 204 -18.89 11.24 -11.48
N LYS A 205 -18.98 12.46 -10.93
CA LYS A 205 -19.75 12.76 -9.70
C LYS A 205 -21.24 12.40 -9.82
N THR A 206 -21.85 12.62 -10.98
CA THR A 206 -23.24 12.27 -11.25
C THR A 206 -23.41 10.76 -11.40
N CYS A 207 -22.47 10.11 -12.10
CA CYS A 207 -22.42 8.66 -12.23
C CYS A 207 -22.30 7.98 -10.84
N ASP A 208 -21.39 8.46 -9.98
CA ASP A 208 -21.22 7.93 -8.63
C ASP A 208 -22.51 8.02 -7.80
N ARG A 209 -23.26 9.13 -7.91
CA ARG A 209 -24.58 9.28 -7.25
C ARG A 209 -25.62 8.29 -7.76
N ILE A 210 -25.64 8.04 -9.07
CA ILE A 210 -26.52 7.03 -9.68
C ILE A 210 -26.16 5.63 -9.17
N ILE A 211 -24.86 5.30 -9.13
CA ILE A 211 -24.38 4.02 -8.58
C ILE A 211 -24.80 3.88 -7.12
N MET A 212 -24.64 4.94 -6.30
CA MET A 212 -25.05 4.91 -4.89
C MET A 212 -26.55 4.64 -4.72
N ARG A 213 -27.40 5.10 -5.65
CA ARG A 213 -28.85 4.82 -5.66
C ARG A 213 -29.15 3.38 -6.07
N LEU A 214 -28.41 2.85 -7.04
CA LEU A 214 -28.60 1.51 -7.60
C LEU A 214 -28.03 0.40 -6.70
N ASP A 215 -26.99 0.70 -5.94
CA ASP A 215 -26.36 -0.18 -4.95
C ASP A 215 -26.56 0.35 -3.52
N GLU A 216 -27.81 0.62 -3.15
CA GLU A 216 -28.18 1.23 -1.86
C GLU A 216 -27.68 0.46 -0.62
N PHE A 217 -27.41 -0.84 -0.77
CA PHE A 217 -26.95 -1.74 0.29
C PHE A 217 -25.44 -2.02 0.23
N ASN A 218 -24.72 -1.36 -0.69
CA ASN A 218 -23.28 -1.50 -0.87
C ASN A 218 -22.85 -2.97 -1.09
N CYS A 219 -23.60 -3.69 -1.92
CA CYS A 219 -23.36 -5.08 -2.29
C CYS A 219 -22.25 -5.24 -3.34
N GLY A 220 -21.70 -4.13 -3.86
CA GLY A 220 -20.59 -4.12 -4.81
C GLY A 220 -21.01 -4.38 -6.26
N GLY A 221 -22.31 -4.35 -6.55
CA GLY A 221 -22.81 -4.51 -7.92
C GLY A 221 -24.31 -4.30 -8.06
N ILE A 222 -24.72 -4.22 -9.32
CA ILE A 222 -26.06 -3.84 -9.75
C ILE A 222 -26.68 -5.02 -10.49
N THR A 223 -27.97 -5.27 -10.22
CA THR A 223 -28.77 -6.31 -10.87
C THR A 223 -29.86 -5.67 -11.76
N PRO A 224 -30.44 -6.42 -12.70
CA PRO A 224 -31.60 -5.96 -13.47
C PRO A 224 -32.75 -5.47 -12.57
N TYR A 225 -32.95 -6.16 -11.44
CA TYR A 225 -33.96 -5.80 -10.45
C TYR A 225 -33.66 -4.48 -9.74
N ASN A 226 -32.41 -4.27 -9.28
CA ASN A 226 -32.01 -3.00 -8.66
C ASN A 226 -32.23 -1.82 -9.61
N LEU A 227 -31.91 -2.01 -10.89
CA LEU A 227 -32.13 -1.02 -11.93
C LEU A 227 -33.63 -0.78 -12.18
N ALA A 228 -34.42 -1.82 -12.40
CA ALA A 228 -35.86 -1.71 -12.62
C ALA A 228 -36.57 -1.02 -11.44
N ARG A 229 -36.19 -1.37 -10.20
CA ARG A 229 -36.71 -0.77 -8.97
C ARG A 229 -36.38 0.72 -8.87
N ALA A 230 -35.15 1.13 -9.22
CA ALA A 230 -34.74 2.53 -9.12
C ALA A 230 -35.36 3.43 -10.20
N LEU A 231 -35.76 2.86 -11.33
CA LEU A 231 -36.39 3.60 -12.43
C LEU A 231 -37.84 3.98 -12.13
N GLU A 232 -38.54 3.22 -11.28
CA GLU A 232 -39.93 3.51 -10.86
C GLU A 232 -40.87 3.82 -12.05
N GLY A 233 -40.69 3.11 -13.16
CA GLY A 233 -41.47 3.28 -14.40
C GLY A 233 -40.97 4.38 -15.36
N ALA A 234 -39.91 5.12 -15.01
CA ALA A 234 -39.23 6.04 -15.93
C ALA A 234 -38.26 5.30 -16.88
N THR A 235 -37.91 5.95 -17.99
CA THR A 235 -36.85 5.42 -18.87
C THR A 235 -35.47 5.64 -18.22
N LEU A 236 -34.48 4.81 -18.55
CA LEU A 236 -33.10 4.96 -18.07
C LEU A 236 -32.56 6.34 -18.43
N LYS A 237 -32.86 6.86 -19.62
CA LYS A 237 -32.43 8.20 -20.04
C LYS A 237 -33.07 9.27 -19.15
N GLN A 238 -34.38 9.20 -18.91
CA GLN A 238 -35.06 10.15 -18.02
C GLN A 238 -34.51 10.09 -16.59
N PHE A 239 -34.15 8.90 -16.12
CA PHE A 239 -33.52 8.71 -14.82
C PHE A 239 -32.14 9.37 -14.77
N VAL A 240 -31.26 9.14 -15.75
CA VAL A 240 -29.95 9.82 -15.80
C VAL A 240 -30.11 11.33 -15.99
N ASP A 241 -31.02 11.80 -16.86
CA ASP A 241 -31.32 13.21 -17.10
C ASP A 241 -31.76 13.93 -15.80
N ARG A 242 -32.49 13.26 -14.90
CA ARG A 242 -32.86 13.82 -13.58
C ARG A 242 -31.63 14.10 -12.71
N TYR A 243 -30.70 13.15 -12.66
CA TYR A 243 -29.45 13.32 -11.91
C TYR A 243 -28.52 14.36 -12.56
N MET A 244 -28.51 14.44 -13.90
CA MET A 244 -27.76 15.44 -14.66
C MET A 244 -28.24 16.87 -14.43
N LYS A 245 -29.56 17.08 -14.37
CA LYS A 245 -30.19 18.38 -14.13
C LYS A 245 -30.24 18.75 -12.63
N GLY A 246 -29.79 17.87 -11.74
CA GLY A 246 -29.88 18.05 -10.29
C GLY A 246 -31.32 18.11 -9.77
N PHE A 247 -32.29 17.55 -10.50
CA PHE A 247 -33.69 17.56 -10.09
C PHE A 247 -33.86 16.73 -8.81
N LYS A 248 -34.20 17.40 -7.71
CA LYS A 248 -34.63 16.78 -6.46
C LYS A 248 -35.85 15.89 -6.79
N PRO A 249 -35.86 14.60 -6.40
CA PRO A 249 -36.92 13.67 -6.81
C PRO A 249 -38.30 14.17 -6.38
N ILE A 250 -39.27 14.07 -7.28
CA ILE A 250 -40.69 14.35 -7.02
C ILE A 250 -41.26 13.18 -6.21
N SER A 251 -42.06 13.52 -5.19
CA SER A 251 -42.67 12.65 -4.20
C SER A 251 -43.41 11.42 -4.76
N LEU A 252 -43.35 10.32 -4.02
CA LEU A 252 -44.22 9.15 -4.19
C LEU A 252 -45.70 9.52 -3.95
N PRO A 253 -46.66 8.93 -4.69
CA PRO A 253 -48.06 9.03 -4.33
C PRO A 253 -48.29 8.40 -2.96
N LYS A 254 -48.98 9.13 -2.07
CA LYS A 254 -49.36 8.70 -0.72
C LYS A 254 -50.06 7.34 -0.77
N SER A 255 -49.35 6.28 -0.35
CA SER A 255 -50.02 5.11 0.23
C SER A 255 -50.24 5.39 1.71
N GLU A 256 -51.44 5.09 2.19
CA GLU A 256 -51.93 5.39 3.52
C GLU A 256 -51.11 4.69 4.61
N ILE A 257 -50.04 5.34 5.05
CA ILE A 257 -49.54 5.19 6.41
C ILE A 257 -50.06 6.41 7.17
N ILE A 258 -51.02 6.17 8.06
CA ILE A 258 -51.54 7.16 9.00
C ILE A 258 -50.41 7.50 9.97
N THR A 259 -49.59 8.48 9.59
CA THR A 259 -48.84 9.33 10.52
C THR A 259 -48.99 10.76 10.05
N THR A 260 -49.70 11.56 10.85
CA THR A 260 -49.95 13.00 10.68
C THR A 260 -48.69 13.79 10.26
N PRO A 261 -48.68 14.47 9.10
CA PRO A 261 -47.59 15.38 8.74
C PRO A 261 -47.78 16.78 9.34
N GLY A 262 -46.69 17.34 9.87
CA GLY A 262 -46.40 18.78 9.86
C GLY A 262 -47.05 19.66 10.91
N ARG A 263 -46.46 19.76 12.11
CA ARG A 263 -46.56 20.98 12.98
C ARG A 263 -45.50 21.14 14.09
N GLY A 264 -44.46 20.31 14.17
CA GLY A 264 -43.52 20.31 15.31
C GLY A 264 -42.02 20.41 15.00
N LEU A 265 -41.59 20.28 13.73
CA LEU A 265 -40.17 20.34 13.38
C LEU A 265 -39.69 21.80 13.31
N ARG A 266 -38.53 22.09 13.90
CA ARG A 266 -37.89 23.41 13.93
C ARG A 266 -36.38 23.30 13.73
N THR A 267 -35.76 24.36 13.22
CA THR A 267 -34.31 24.48 13.10
C THR A 267 -33.71 25.16 14.34
N PRO A 268 -32.43 24.90 14.67
CA PRO A 268 -31.55 23.89 14.06
C PRO A 268 -31.97 22.45 14.44
N LEU A 269 -31.82 21.51 13.50
CA LEU A 269 -32.25 20.11 13.62
C LEU A 269 -31.05 19.15 13.58
N LEU A 270 -30.97 18.27 14.58
CA LEU A 270 -30.02 17.17 14.67
C LEU A 270 -30.78 15.84 14.60
N VAL A 271 -30.44 14.99 13.63
CA VAL A 271 -30.97 13.62 13.54
C VAL A 271 -29.88 12.65 14.00
N TRP A 272 -30.12 11.92 15.08
CA TRP A 272 -29.19 10.97 15.66
C TRP A 272 -29.72 9.55 15.48
N ILE A 273 -28.90 8.67 14.90
CA ILE A 273 -29.23 7.26 14.68
C ILE A 273 -28.31 6.39 15.53
N ASP A 274 -28.90 5.68 16.49
CA ASP A 274 -28.19 4.82 17.45
C ASP A 274 -29.17 3.76 17.96
N ASP A 275 -28.77 2.49 17.94
CA ASP A 275 -29.62 1.40 18.42
C ASP A 275 -29.82 1.41 19.95
N THR A 276 -28.97 2.17 20.65
CA THR A 276 -28.95 2.29 22.11
C THR A 276 -28.92 3.78 22.50
N PRO A 277 -30.07 4.47 22.53
CA PRO A 277 -30.15 5.91 22.79
C PRO A 277 -29.48 6.36 24.10
N ASP A 278 -29.43 5.48 25.10
CA ASP A 278 -28.75 5.76 26.38
C ASP A 278 -27.25 6.06 26.21
N ASN A 279 -26.60 5.54 25.15
CA ASN A 279 -25.19 5.77 24.87
C ASN A 279 -24.86 7.24 24.58
N ASN A 280 -25.84 8.01 24.10
CA ASN A 280 -25.68 9.39 23.65
C ASN A 280 -26.54 10.38 24.42
N ALA A 281 -27.15 9.95 25.54
CA ALA A 281 -28.06 10.76 26.34
C ALA A 281 -27.41 12.08 26.81
N TYR A 282 -26.10 12.06 27.12
CA TYR A 282 -25.37 13.25 27.52
C TYR A 282 -25.28 14.28 26.38
N GLU A 283 -24.77 13.89 25.22
CA GLU A 283 -24.62 14.75 24.05
C GLU A 283 -25.97 15.24 23.51
N ALA A 284 -26.97 14.37 23.48
CA ALA A 284 -28.34 14.72 23.11
C ALA A 284 -28.95 15.74 24.08
N SER A 285 -28.66 15.64 25.38
CA SER A 285 -29.06 16.66 26.37
C SER A 285 -28.37 18.00 26.13
N GLN A 286 -27.07 17.99 25.79
CA GLN A 286 -26.33 19.22 25.46
C GLN A 286 -26.88 19.89 24.20
N ALA A 287 -27.19 19.12 23.15
CA ALA A 287 -27.82 19.64 21.94
C ALA A 287 -29.16 20.34 22.25
N ARG A 288 -30.01 19.71 23.07
CA ARG A 288 -31.29 20.29 23.51
C ARG A 288 -31.11 21.59 24.30
N LEU A 289 -30.09 21.67 25.17
CA LEU A 289 -29.76 22.88 25.92
C LEU A 289 -29.33 24.04 25.01
N LEU A 290 -28.71 23.73 23.87
CA LEU A 290 -28.34 24.70 22.83
C LEU A 290 -29.52 25.09 21.93
N GLY A 291 -30.75 24.67 22.25
CA GLY A 291 -31.94 24.96 21.46
C GLY A 291 -32.10 24.10 20.20
N ILE A 292 -31.21 23.12 19.99
CA ILE A 292 -31.26 22.20 18.85
C ILE A 292 -32.38 21.19 19.07
N MET A 293 -33.21 20.98 18.05
CA MET A 293 -34.17 19.89 18.04
C MET A 293 -33.45 18.58 17.74
N VAL A 294 -33.54 17.59 18.63
CA VAL A 294 -32.90 16.28 18.46
C VAL A 294 -33.95 15.22 18.16
N ILE A 295 -33.79 14.51 17.05
CA ILE A 295 -34.58 13.34 16.67
C ILE A 295 -33.70 12.10 16.81
N GLU A 296 -34.05 11.22 17.74
CA GLU A 296 -33.32 9.97 18.01
C GLU A 296 -34.05 8.80 17.34
N LEU A 297 -33.34 8.02 16.51
CA LEU A 297 -33.89 6.92 15.71
C LEU A 297 -33.07 5.64 15.96
N SER A 298 -33.74 4.51 16.17
CA SER A 298 -33.11 3.29 16.67
C SER A 298 -32.63 2.28 15.63
N SER A 299 -32.88 2.51 14.34
CA SER A 299 -32.45 1.58 13.27
C SER A 299 -32.31 2.26 11.92
N THR A 300 -31.59 1.63 10.97
CA THR A 300 -31.43 2.18 9.61
C THR A 300 -32.77 2.27 8.92
N ALA A 301 -33.61 1.25 9.09
CA ALA A 301 -34.94 1.19 8.48
C ALA A 301 -35.83 2.35 8.96
N ILE A 302 -35.88 2.58 10.28
CA ILE A 302 -36.64 3.69 10.86
C ILE A 302 -36.07 5.03 10.38
N ALA A 303 -34.74 5.18 10.36
CA ALA A 303 -34.09 6.39 9.89
C ALA A 303 -34.43 6.73 8.44
N LYS A 304 -34.37 5.73 7.53
CA LYS A 304 -34.76 5.90 6.12
C LYS A 304 -36.24 6.26 5.99
N ALA A 305 -37.12 5.52 6.66
CA ALA A 305 -38.57 5.78 6.60
C ALA A 305 -38.92 7.19 7.13
N TRP A 306 -38.26 7.63 8.20
CA TRP A 306 -38.45 8.97 8.75
C TRP A 306 -37.96 10.06 7.80
N VAL A 307 -36.81 9.86 7.14
CA VAL A 307 -36.30 10.81 6.12
C VAL A 307 -37.27 10.90 4.95
N GLU A 308 -37.82 9.79 4.46
CA GLU A 308 -38.84 9.80 3.39
C GLU A 308 -40.11 10.54 3.82
N ALA A 309 -40.60 10.30 5.03
CA ALA A 309 -41.81 10.93 5.55
C ALA A 309 -41.68 12.45 5.75
N ASN A 310 -40.45 12.95 5.92
CA ASN A 310 -40.16 14.38 6.18
C ASN A 310 -39.33 15.03 5.06
N LEU A 311 -39.31 14.41 3.87
CA LEU A 311 -38.40 14.78 2.79
C LEU A 311 -38.51 16.26 2.44
N ASP A 312 -39.73 16.77 2.20
CA ASP A 312 -39.97 18.16 1.78
C ASP A 312 -39.37 19.16 2.77
N PHE A 313 -39.65 18.99 4.06
CA PHE A 313 -39.11 19.85 5.11
C PHE A 313 -37.58 19.76 5.19
N LEU A 314 -37.03 18.53 5.20
CA LEU A 314 -35.59 18.33 5.27
C LEU A 314 -34.86 18.98 4.08
N ARG A 315 -35.49 19.06 2.91
CA ARG A 315 -34.93 19.77 1.74
C ARG A 315 -34.90 21.27 1.87
N GLU A 316 -35.88 21.86 2.55
CA GLU A 316 -35.92 23.31 2.80
C GLU A 316 -34.79 23.74 3.74
N ILE A 317 -34.37 22.85 4.63
CA ILE A 317 -33.37 23.13 5.67
C ILE A 317 -32.03 22.42 5.43
N ASP A 318 -31.80 21.83 4.25
CA ASP A 318 -30.59 21.08 3.88
C ASP A 318 -29.36 22.00 3.74
N HIS A 319 -28.91 22.53 4.88
CA HIS A 319 -27.80 23.45 4.99
C HIS A 319 -26.98 23.10 6.25
N PRO A 320 -25.63 23.19 6.20
CA PRO A 320 -24.76 22.82 7.33
C PRO A 320 -25.04 23.50 8.67
N SER A 321 -25.61 24.71 8.63
CA SER A 321 -26.01 25.49 9.81
C SER A 321 -27.42 25.16 10.35
N SER A 322 -28.21 24.36 9.63
CA SER A 322 -29.63 24.12 9.94
C SER A 322 -29.97 22.65 10.14
N LEU A 323 -29.26 21.74 9.47
CA LEU A 323 -29.50 20.30 9.51
C LEU A 323 -28.17 19.53 9.60
N ARG A 324 -28.07 18.62 10.57
CA ARG A 324 -26.95 17.67 10.67
C ARG A 324 -27.42 16.28 11.06
N PHE A 325 -26.64 15.27 10.67
CA PHE A 325 -26.85 13.88 11.04
C PHE A 325 -25.68 13.35 11.88
N ILE A 326 -25.99 12.50 12.85
CA ILE A 326 -25.04 11.65 13.57
C ILE A 326 -25.53 10.20 13.45
N SER A 327 -24.63 9.27 13.16
CA SER A 327 -24.91 7.83 13.19
C SER A 327 -23.75 7.10 13.83
N ASP A 328 -24.01 6.05 14.57
CA ASP A 328 -23.00 5.02 14.85
C ASP A 328 -22.60 4.25 13.56
N ASN A 329 -21.54 3.45 13.64
CA ASN A 329 -21.09 2.62 12.51
C ASN A 329 -21.79 1.25 12.47
N VAL A 330 -22.01 0.65 13.64
CA VAL A 330 -22.52 -0.72 13.80
C VAL A 330 -23.81 -0.67 14.62
N ARG A 331 -24.87 -1.31 14.14
CA ARG A 331 -26.19 -1.37 14.81
C ARG A 331 -26.75 -2.77 14.86
N LEU A 332 -27.46 -3.09 15.93
CA LEU A 332 -28.32 -4.25 16.03
C LEU A 332 -29.69 -3.94 15.42
N GLU A 333 -30.06 -4.65 14.37
CA GLU A 333 -31.27 -4.40 13.58
C GLU A 333 -32.18 -5.62 13.55
N THR A 334 -33.46 -5.38 13.34
CA THR A 334 -34.47 -6.43 13.23
C THR A 334 -34.64 -6.83 11.77
N ASN A 335 -34.55 -8.12 11.46
CA ASN A 335 -34.89 -8.65 10.14
C ASN A 335 -36.42 -8.70 9.95
N SER A 336 -36.86 -9.02 8.72
CA SER A 336 -38.28 -9.14 8.37
C SER A 336 -39.04 -10.23 9.14
N GLU A 337 -38.34 -11.16 9.79
CA GLU A 337 -38.91 -12.23 10.62
C GLU A 337 -38.90 -11.90 12.13
N GLY A 338 -38.49 -10.69 12.52
CA GLY A 338 -38.42 -10.26 13.93
C GLY A 338 -37.15 -10.67 14.67
N GLY A 339 -36.19 -11.32 14.01
CA GLY A 339 -34.88 -11.70 14.56
C GLY A 339 -33.86 -10.57 14.51
N LEU A 340 -33.05 -10.44 15.57
CA LEU A 340 -31.99 -9.44 15.65
C LEU A 340 -30.73 -9.88 14.88
N PHE A 341 -30.12 -8.98 14.12
CA PHE A 341 -28.85 -9.19 13.43
C PHE A 341 -27.94 -7.95 13.58
N LEU A 342 -26.62 -8.14 13.53
CA LEU A 342 -25.66 -7.05 13.65
C LEU A 342 -25.36 -6.48 12.25
N ASN A 343 -25.83 -5.26 11.97
CA ASN A 343 -25.48 -4.49 10.79
C ASN A 343 -24.14 -3.76 11.00
N GLN A 344 -23.05 -4.39 10.56
CA GLN A 344 -21.68 -3.85 10.70
C GLN A 344 -21.40 -2.61 9.83
N THR A 345 -22.27 -2.31 8.86
CA THR A 345 -22.10 -1.21 7.90
C THR A 345 -23.24 -0.19 7.99
N ALA A 346 -23.97 -0.15 9.12
CA ALA A 346 -25.16 0.67 9.29
C ALA A 346 -24.88 2.16 9.03
N GLY A 347 -23.78 2.69 9.58
CA GLY A 347 -23.35 4.07 9.36
C GLY A 347 -23.00 4.39 7.91
N GLN A 348 -22.30 3.47 7.23
CA GLN A 348 -21.96 3.61 5.81
C GLN A 348 -23.20 3.59 4.92
N ASN A 349 -24.08 2.62 5.14
CA ASN A 349 -25.32 2.45 4.37
C ASN A 349 -26.23 3.68 4.50
N PHE A 350 -26.32 4.25 5.70
CA PHE A 350 -27.14 5.45 5.93
C PHE A 350 -26.52 6.70 5.30
N LEU A 351 -25.19 6.90 5.43
CA LEU A 351 -24.48 7.99 4.75
C LEU A 351 -24.66 7.92 3.23
N GLN A 352 -24.49 6.73 2.65
CA GLN A 352 -24.69 6.51 1.22
C GLN A 352 -26.15 6.80 0.81
N TYR A 353 -27.13 6.38 1.61
CA TYR A 353 -28.55 6.64 1.38
C TYR A 353 -28.85 8.14 1.28
N LEU A 354 -28.29 8.96 2.19
CA LEU A 354 -28.45 10.42 2.17
C LEU A 354 -27.80 11.05 0.93
N ARG A 355 -26.57 10.63 0.61
CA ARG A 355 -25.80 11.18 -0.52
C ARG A 355 -26.39 10.78 -1.88
N ALA A 356 -26.93 9.57 -2.01
CA ALA A 356 -27.70 9.13 -3.18
C ALA A 356 -28.94 10.01 -3.42
N ARG A 357 -29.48 10.62 -2.37
CA ARG A 357 -30.57 11.59 -2.42
C ARG A 357 -30.09 13.03 -2.49
N PHE A 358 -28.82 13.35 -2.75
CA PHE A 358 -28.35 14.74 -2.83
C PHE A 358 -28.54 15.56 -1.53
N PHE A 359 -28.56 14.92 -0.36
CA PHE A 359 -28.46 15.70 0.88
C PHE A 359 -27.03 16.23 1.03
N GLU A 360 -26.90 17.53 1.27
CA GLU A 360 -25.62 18.21 1.51
C GLU A 360 -25.30 18.35 3.00
N ALA A 361 -26.30 18.14 3.87
CA ALA A 361 -26.15 18.14 5.31
C ALA A 361 -24.92 17.35 5.80
N PRO A 362 -24.15 17.92 6.73
CA PRO A 362 -23.09 17.23 7.46
C PRO A 362 -23.54 15.88 8.05
N VAL A 363 -22.68 14.87 7.93
CA VAL A 363 -22.88 13.55 8.55
C VAL A 363 -21.64 13.17 9.34
N LEU A 364 -21.80 12.97 10.65
CA LEU A 364 -20.75 12.48 11.53
C LEU A 364 -21.02 11.02 11.90
N ILE A 365 -20.07 10.14 11.61
CA ILE A 365 -20.10 8.76 12.09
C ILE A 365 -19.45 8.71 13.48
N TYR A 366 -20.27 8.66 14.52
CA TYR A 366 -19.79 8.59 15.90
C TYR A 366 -19.57 7.13 16.30
N THR A 367 -18.34 6.66 16.14
CA THR A 367 -18.03 5.23 16.25
C THR A 367 -17.94 4.75 17.70
N GLY A 368 -17.84 5.65 18.68
CA GLY A 368 -17.74 5.31 20.09
C GLY A 368 -16.62 4.28 20.35
N GLY A 369 -16.96 3.15 20.98
CA GLY A 369 -16.05 2.03 21.19
C GLY A 369 -16.05 0.95 20.10
N SER A 370 -16.82 1.11 19.02
CA SER A 370 -17.04 0.06 18.01
C SER A 370 -15.87 -0.12 17.03
N ILE A 371 -15.34 0.99 16.50
CA ILE A 371 -14.22 1.00 15.55
C ILE A 371 -13.44 2.31 15.65
N ASP A 372 -12.11 2.25 15.61
CA ASP A 372 -11.25 3.42 15.82
C ASP A 372 -11.30 4.45 14.68
N SER A 373 -11.64 4.02 13.47
CA SER A 373 -11.78 4.89 12.30
C SER A 373 -12.55 4.19 11.17
N THR A 374 -13.39 4.96 10.46
CA THR A 374 -14.01 4.51 9.21
C THR A 374 -13.39 5.23 8.01
N THR A 375 -12.69 4.53 7.13
CA THR A 375 -12.03 5.17 5.97
C THR A 375 -13.02 5.62 4.89
N TYR A 376 -14.22 5.03 4.83
CA TYR A 376 -15.23 5.32 3.81
C TYR A 376 -15.73 6.77 3.84
N VAL A 377 -15.71 7.45 5.00
CA VAL A 377 -16.19 8.84 5.11
C VAL A 377 -15.38 9.81 4.24
N ASN A 378 -14.14 9.46 3.90
CA ASN A 378 -13.29 10.25 3.01
C ASN A 378 -13.79 10.27 1.55
N SER A 379 -14.67 9.32 1.19
CA SER A 379 -15.26 9.21 -0.14
C SER A 379 -16.56 10.01 -0.29
N TYR A 380 -17.06 10.63 0.78
CA TYR A 380 -18.32 11.38 0.78
C TYR A 380 -18.09 12.85 1.18
N GLU A 381 -18.77 13.76 0.48
CA GLU A 381 -18.75 15.19 0.81
C GLU A 381 -19.39 15.42 2.19
N ALA A 382 -18.84 16.39 2.94
CA ALA A 382 -19.31 16.76 4.28
C ALA A 382 -19.54 15.54 5.22
N ALA A 383 -18.62 14.58 5.20
CA ALA A 383 -18.65 13.42 6.07
C ALA A 383 -17.37 13.31 6.92
N GLY A 384 -17.52 12.77 8.13
CA GLY A 384 -16.41 12.54 9.06
C GLY A 384 -16.72 11.39 10.01
N SER A 385 -15.72 10.95 10.76
CA SER A 385 -15.88 9.90 11.76
C SER A 385 -15.06 10.18 13.00
N THR A 386 -15.56 9.90 14.19
CA THR A 386 -14.82 10.13 15.43
C THR A 386 -15.21 9.14 16.52
N THR A 387 -14.26 8.80 17.39
CA THR A 387 -14.49 8.16 18.70
C THR A 387 -14.49 9.20 19.84
N ASP A 388 -14.02 10.42 19.57
CA ASP A 388 -13.82 11.48 20.55
C ASP A 388 -15.11 12.26 20.81
N ILE A 389 -15.57 12.23 22.06
CA ILE A 389 -16.71 12.99 22.56
C ILE A 389 -16.54 14.50 22.35
N GLY A 390 -15.32 15.03 22.49
CA GLY A 390 -15.06 16.46 22.32
C GLY A 390 -15.34 16.94 20.89
N THR A 391 -14.99 16.11 19.91
CA THR A 391 -15.27 16.36 18.49
C THR A 391 -16.77 16.29 18.19
N CYS A 392 -17.48 15.32 18.77
CA CYS A 392 -18.94 15.23 18.67
C CYS A 392 -19.63 16.48 19.27
N LEU A 393 -19.21 16.90 20.47
CA LEU A 393 -19.76 18.10 21.11
C LEU A 393 -19.45 19.38 20.34
N ARG A 394 -18.26 19.53 19.77
CA ARG A 394 -17.95 20.68 18.88
C ARG A 394 -18.87 20.67 17.67
N TYR A 395 -19.06 19.52 17.03
CA TYR A 395 -19.97 19.36 15.90
C TYR A 395 -21.42 19.76 16.23
N ILE A 396 -21.89 19.44 17.43
CA ILE A 396 -23.20 19.85 17.95
C ILE A 396 -23.23 21.35 18.27
N THR A 397 -22.17 21.86 18.90
CA THR A 397 -22.08 23.27 19.32
C THR A 397 -22.07 24.21 18.12
N SER A 398 -21.35 23.86 17.05
CA SER A 398 -21.36 24.61 15.78
C SER A 398 -22.76 24.69 15.18
N LEU A 399 -23.53 23.60 15.23
CA LEU A 399 -24.93 23.61 14.77
C LEU A 399 -25.79 24.56 15.62
N GLY A 400 -25.66 24.52 16.94
CA GLY A 400 -26.37 25.43 17.85
C GLY A 400 -26.03 26.90 17.62
N ALA A 401 -24.79 27.19 17.20
CA ALA A 401 -24.32 28.51 16.84
C ALA A 401 -24.72 28.94 15.40
N GLY A 402 -25.27 28.04 14.59
CA GLY A 402 -25.54 28.28 13.17
C GLY A 402 -24.27 28.38 12.31
N ASP A 403 -23.13 27.87 12.80
CA ASP A 403 -21.88 27.82 12.04
C ASP A 403 -21.92 26.63 11.06
N GLY A 404 -21.66 26.89 9.79
CA GLY A 404 -21.62 25.89 8.72
C GLY A 404 -20.21 25.60 8.18
N GLU A 405 -19.20 26.34 8.62
CA GLU A 405 -17.83 26.31 8.10
C GLU A 405 -16.86 25.54 9.02
N ASP A 406 -17.38 24.85 10.04
CA ASP A 406 -16.61 24.05 10.97
C ASP A 406 -16.10 22.76 10.29
N ASN A 407 -14.97 22.82 9.61
CA ASN A 407 -14.48 21.69 8.79
C ASN A 407 -13.59 20.69 9.55
N LEU A 408 -13.31 20.90 10.84
CA LEU A 408 -12.31 20.14 11.61
C LEU A 408 -12.67 18.66 11.84
N TRP A 409 -13.94 18.30 11.80
CA TRP A 409 -14.43 16.92 11.96
C TRP A 409 -14.44 16.14 10.63
N LYS A 410 -14.32 16.80 9.48
CA LYS A 410 -14.39 16.16 8.16
C LYS A 410 -13.18 15.25 7.92
N GLY A 411 -13.44 14.03 7.44
CA GLY A 411 -12.39 13.04 7.15
C GLY A 411 -11.54 12.64 8.36
N PHE A 412 -11.98 12.91 9.58
CA PHE A 412 -11.14 12.82 10.78
C PHE A 412 -10.48 11.44 10.94
N LYS A 413 -9.17 11.44 10.71
CA LYS A 413 -8.22 10.41 11.10
C LYS A 413 -7.47 10.97 12.30
N ARG A 414 -7.67 10.40 13.48
CA ARG A 414 -6.79 10.68 14.61
C ARG A 414 -5.38 10.21 14.23
N THR A 415 -4.37 11.07 14.41
CA THR A 415 -2.99 10.61 14.54
C THR A 415 -2.97 9.67 15.74
N MET A 416 -2.96 8.36 15.51
CA MET A 416 -3.03 7.38 16.60
C MET A 416 -1.70 7.39 17.37
N CYS A 417 -1.73 7.78 18.65
CA CYS A 417 -0.62 7.50 19.55
C CYS A 417 -0.55 5.98 19.76
N ARG A 418 0.58 5.36 19.37
CA ARG A 418 0.82 3.93 19.55
C ARG A 418 1.86 3.73 20.66
N PRO A 419 1.71 2.72 21.53
CA PRO A 419 2.78 2.33 22.43
C PRO A 419 4.07 2.02 21.66
N ILE A 420 5.22 2.48 22.14
CA ILE A 420 6.55 2.20 21.57
C ILE A 420 6.74 0.69 21.37
N SER A 421 6.27 -0.12 22.32
CA SER A 421 6.31 -1.59 22.24
C SER A 421 5.51 -2.18 21.08
N LYS A 422 4.46 -1.52 20.60
CA LYS A 422 3.72 -1.95 19.39
C LYS A 422 4.37 -1.47 18.10
N VAL A 423 5.06 -0.33 18.15
CA VAL A 423 5.74 0.24 16.97
C VAL A 423 7.02 -0.54 16.65
N TYR A 424 7.78 -0.90 17.69
CA TYR A 424 9.13 -1.46 17.54
C TYR A 424 9.28 -2.89 18.10
N GLY A 425 8.36 -3.30 18.97
CA GLY A 425 8.32 -4.64 19.54
C GLY A 425 7.43 -5.57 18.71
N ARG A 426 8.00 -6.69 18.27
CA ARG A 426 7.26 -7.80 17.66
C ARG A 426 7.46 -9.01 18.55
N THR A 427 6.42 -9.39 19.28
CA THR A 427 6.45 -10.55 20.17
C THR A 427 6.07 -11.83 19.41
N ASN A 428 6.79 -12.93 19.66
CA ASN A 428 6.54 -14.27 19.11
C ASN A 428 6.89 -14.46 17.61
N LEU A 429 7.81 -13.66 17.06
CA LEU A 429 8.19 -13.79 15.65
C LEU A 429 8.98 -15.08 15.39
N TYR A 430 9.70 -15.60 16.39
CA TYR A 430 10.68 -16.69 16.23
C TYR A 430 10.26 -17.99 16.90
N ARG A 431 8.96 -18.28 16.94
CA ARG A 431 8.46 -19.56 17.46
C ARG A 431 8.83 -20.71 16.53
N ASP A 432 9.89 -21.42 16.88
CA ASP A 432 10.33 -22.59 16.15
C ASP A 432 9.53 -23.82 16.59
N PHE A 433 8.38 -24.02 15.95
CA PHE A 433 7.54 -25.19 16.18
C PHE A 433 8.20 -26.51 15.77
N SER A 434 9.35 -26.48 15.08
CA SER A 434 10.15 -27.68 14.79
C SER A 434 10.97 -28.15 16.00
N ASN A 435 11.18 -27.28 17.01
CA ASN A 435 11.78 -27.61 18.29
C ASN A 435 10.73 -27.60 19.43
N PRO A 436 9.97 -28.70 19.62
CA PRO A 436 8.87 -28.73 20.58
C PRO A 436 9.29 -28.65 22.04
N LEU A 437 10.58 -28.83 22.36
CA LEU A 437 11.10 -28.75 23.72
C LEU A 437 11.34 -27.30 24.16
N ASP A 438 11.66 -26.42 23.21
CA ASP A 438 11.86 -24.98 23.45
C ASP A 438 11.54 -24.20 22.17
N VAL A 439 10.25 -23.93 22.00
CA VAL A 439 9.73 -23.19 20.84
C VAL A 439 10.21 -21.75 20.81
N ASP A 440 10.58 -21.18 21.97
CA ASP A 440 10.99 -19.78 22.13
C ASP A 440 12.52 -19.64 22.24
N HIS A 441 13.31 -20.69 21.95
CA HIS A 441 14.76 -20.70 22.12
C HIS A 441 15.48 -19.58 21.35
N LEU A 442 15.03 -19.22 20.15
CA LEU A 442 15.59 -18.11 19.37
C LEU A 442 15.22 -16.74 19.99
N GLU A 443 14.02 -16.61 20.56
CA GLU A 443 13.60 -15.41 21.28
C GLU A 443 14.46 -15.22 22.54
N HIS A 444 14.75 -16.29 23.29
CA HIS A 444 15.65 -16.24 24.44
C HIS A 444 17.06 -15.78 24.03
N ARG A 445 17.65 -16.38 22.99
CA ARG A 445 18.96 -15.96 22.47
C ARG A 445 18.98 -14.51 21.98
N PHE A 446 17.89 -14.07 21.37
CA PHE A 446 17.76 -12.68 20.96
C PHE A 446 17.73 -11.74 22.17
N SER A 447 16.99 -12.11 23.23
CA SER A 447 16.91 -11.31 24.45
C SER A 447 18.27 -11.18 25.16
N GLU A 448 19.10 -12.22 25.14
CA GLU A 448 20.49 -12.17 25.63
C GLU A 448 21.31 -11.14 24.83
N LEU A 449 21.24 -11.21 23.49
CA LEU A 449 21.94 -10.25 22.61
C LEU A 449 21.46 -8.82 22.82
N GLU A 450 20.15 -8.60 22.99
CA GLU A 450 19.56 -7.29 23.28
C GLU A 450 20.04 -6.74 24.62
N GLN A 451 20.12 -7.59 25.65
CA GLN A 451 20.66 -7.21 26.96
C GLN A 451 22.15 -6.81 26.88
N GLU A 452 22.96 -7.58 26.15
CA GLU A 452 24.37 -7.26 25.92
C GLU A 452 24.52 -5.95 25.12
N ALA A 453 23.79 -5.80 24.02
CA ALA A 453 23.82 -4.61 23.18
C ALA A 453 23.34 -3.35 23.94
N SER A 454 22.31 -3.48 24.79
CA SER A 454 21.84 -2.40 25.66
C SER A 454 22.93 -1.90 26.61
N THR A 455 23.76 -2.81 27.12
CA THR A 455 24.92 -2.43 27.95
C THR A 455 25.93 -1.60 27.17
N VAL A 456 26.21 -1.97 25.92
CA VAL A 456 27.10 -1.22 25.02
C VAL A 456 26.51 0.15 24.65
N ILE A 457 25.23 0.20 24.28
CA ILE A 457 24.52 1.45 23.95
C ILE A 457 24.54 2.42 25.14
N ARG A 458 24.37 1.91 26.37
CA ARG A 458 24.46 2.73 27.58
C ARG A 458 25.86 3.32 27.80
N ILE A 459 26.93 2.64 27.39
CA ILE A 459 28.28 3.20 27.41
C ILE A 459 28.35 4.40 26.46
N ILE A 460 27.88 4.23 25.22
CA ILE A 460 27.85 5.31 24.21
C ILE A 460 27.05 6.51 24.72
N TYR A 461 25.85 6.27 25.25
CA TYR A 461 24.97 7.32 25.76
C TYR A 461 25.60 8.10 26.92
N ARG A 462 26.25 7.42 27.88
CA ARG A 462 26.94 8.10 29.00
C ARG A 462 28.17 8.88 28.56
N SER A 463 28.67 8.64 27.36
CA SER A 463 29.86 9.28 26.80
C SER A 463 29.54 10.47 25.88
N THR A 464 28.26 10.85 25.72
CA THR A 464 27.86 12.05 24.95
C THR A 464 28.54 13.31 25.47
N ASP A 465 28.59 13.50 26.80
CA ASP A 465 29.23 14.67 27.41
C ASP A 465 30.74 14.75 27.11
N LEU A 466 31.39 13.59 26.92
CA LEU A 466 32.82 13.48 26.61
C LEU A 466 33.11 13.53 25.10
N GLN A 467 32.07 13.48 24.26
CA GLN A 467 32.13 13.45 22.80
C GLN A 467 32.97 12.30 22.21
N ARG A 468 33.35 11.32 23.03
CA ARG A 468 34.20 10.18 22.65
C ARG A 468 33.92 8.99 23.57
N PHE A 469 34.01 7.78 23.00
CA PHE A 469 33.85 6.54 23.75
C PHE A 469 34.79 5.47 23.21
N THR A 470 35.11 4.48 24.05
CA THR A 470 35.98 3.37 23.69
C THR A 470 35.23 2.06 23.89
N LEU A 471 35.20 1.22 22.85
CA LEU A 471 34.65 -0.14 22.90
C LEU A 471 35.77 -1.16 22.69
N SER A 472 35.68 -2.30 23.35
CA SER A 472 36.43 -3.49 22.98
C SER A 472 35.92 -4.07 21.65
N ARG A 473 36.73 -4.92 21.00
CA ARG A 473 36.29 -5.67 19.80
C ARG A 473 35.00 -6.45 20.07
N LYS A 474 34.91 -7.11 21.23
CA LYS A 474 33.73 -7.89 21.63
C LYS A 474 32.48 -7.00 21.71
N GLU A 475 32.56 -5.86 22.39
CA GLU A 475 31.43 -4.93 22.51
C GLU A 475 31.00 -4.36 21.15
N LEU A 476 31.97 -4.01 20.29
CA LEU A 476 31.69 -3.54 18.93
C LEU A 476 31.04 -4.63 18.07
N ALA A 477 31.50 -5.87 18.18
CA ALA A 477 30.94 -7.03 17.49
C ALA A 477 29.50 -7.33 17.96
N THR A 478 29.23 -7.27 19.26
CA THR A 478 27.88 -7.39 19.84
C THR A 478 26.95 -6.34 19.24
N LEU A 479 27.37 -5.07 19.20
CA LEU A 479 26.54 -3.98 18.66
C LEU A 479 26.27 -4.16 17.16
N ARG A 480 27.29 -4.53 16.37
CA ARG A 480 27.14 -4.80 14.92
C ARG A 480 26.15 -5.93 14.65
N LYS A 481 26.28 -7.03 15.40
CA LYS A 481 25.39 -8.19 15.30
C LYS A 481 23.97 -7.84 15.69
N PHE A 482 23.78 -7.07 16.76
CA PHE A 482 22.47 -6.57 17.18
C PHE A 482 21.80 -5.72 16.09
N ILE A 483 22.50 -4.71 15.55
CA ILE A 483 21.94 -3.82 14.49
C ILE A 483 21.60 -4.62 13.23
N PHE A 484 22.48 -5.53 12.80
CA PHE A 484 22.21 -6.41 11.67
C PHE A 484 20.95 -7.25 11.90
N LEU A 485 20.80 -7.85 13.08
CA LEU A 485 19.65 -8.70 13.37
C LEU A 485 18.35 -7.90 13.53
N MET A 486 18.43 -6.67 14.05
CA MET A 486 17.29 -5.74 14.05
C MET A 486 16.83 -5.37 12.63
N HIS A 487 17.74 -5.34 11.66
CA HIS A 487 17.37 -5.26 10.25
C HIS A 487 16.74 -6.56 9.74
N PHE A 488 17.44 -7.67 9.95
CA PHE A 488 17.09 -8.99 9.43
C PHE A 488 15.71 -9.46 9.89
N ARG A 489 15.27 -9.01 11.07
CA ARG A 489 13.96 -9.31 11.67
C ARG A 489 12.79 -8.41 11.23
N ASN A 490 13.04 -7.37 10.44
CA ASN A 490 11.96 -6.50 9.97
C ASN A 490 10.99 -7.31 9.10
N ASP A 491 9.68 -7.14 9.25
CA ASP A 491 8.65 -7.88 8.49
C ASP A 491 8.81 -7.85 6.98
N ALA A 492 9.18 -6.69 6.44
CA ALA A 492 9.42 -6.57 5.01
C ALA A 492 10.56 -7.49 4.57
N VAL A 493 11.57 -7.64 5.43
CA VAL A 493 12.77 -8.46 5.23
C VAL A 493 12.45 -9.93 5.47
N SER A 494 11.89 -10.30 6.63
CA SER A 494 11.59 -11.69 6.99
C SER A 494 10.65 -12.39 6.00
N SER A 495 9.68 -11.66 5.44
CA SER A 495 8.72 -12.22 4.49
C SER A 495 9.24 -12.35 3.05
N THR A 496 10.36 -11.69 2.72
CA THR A 496 10.88 -11.63 1.33
C THR A 496 12.31 -12.12 1.16
N TYR A 497 13.13 -12.18 2.23
CA TYR A 497 14.59 -12.40 2.13
C TYR A 497 14.99 -13.67 1.41
N PHE A 498 14.32 -14.79 1.72
CA PHE A 498 14.55 -16.09 1.06
C PHE A 498 13.29 -16.59 0.35
N LYS A 499 12.39 -15.67 0.00
CA LYS A 499 11.18 -16.03 -0.73
C LYS A 499 11.55 -16.44 -2.14
N GLU A 500 11.33 -17.71 -2.48
CA GLU A 500 11.75 -18.29 -3.77
C GLU A 500 11.07 -17.62 -4.96
N SER A 501 9.83 -17.15 -4.76
CA SER A 501 9.05 -16.45 -5.78
C SER A 501 9.35 -14.95 -5.90
N SER A 502 10.24 -14.41 -5.06
CA SER A 502 10.58 -12.99 -5.12
C SER A 502 11.49 -12.70 -6.31
N PRO A 503 11.17 -11.70 -7.17
CA PRO A 503 12.06 -11.28 -8.26
C PRO A 503 13.46 -10.87 -7.78
N THR A 504 13.57 -10.33 -6.57
CA THR A 504 14.86 -9.94 -5.96
C THR A 504 15.77 -11.12 -5.68
N ASN A 505 15.21 -12.33 -5.53
CA ASN A 505 15.94 -13.53 -5.18
C ASN A 505 16.19 -14.43 -6.40
N ALA A 506 15.84 -13.98 -7.61
CA ALA A 506 16.02 -14.76 -8.83
C ALA A 506 17.42 -15.40 -8.97
N PRO A 507 18.53 -14.72 -8.61
CA PRO A 507 19.86 -15.34 -8.64
C PRO A 507 20.07 -16.43 -7.57
N LEU A 508 19.36 -16.40 -6.44
CA LEU A 508 19.51 -17.32 -5.30
C LEU A 508 18.57 -18.53 -5.35
N VAL A 509 17.60 -18.56 -6.28
CA VAL A 509 16.52 -19.56 -6.29
C VAL A 509 17.03 -21.01 -6.20
N ASP A 510 18.07 -21.37 -6.94
CA ASP A 510 18.59 -22.74 -6.94
C ASP A 510 19.33 -23.08 -5.65
N TRP A 511 20.03 -22.10 -5.08
CA TRP A 511 20.65 -22.24 -3.76
C TRP A 511 19.58 -22.45 -2.69
N ILE A 512 18.50 -21.65 -2.68
CA ILE A 512 17.39 -21.78 -1.72
C ILE A 512 16.78 -23.18 -1.78
N ARG A 513 16.51 -23.70 -2.99
CA ARG A 513 15.95 -25.06 -3.18
C ARG A 513 16.87 -26.13 -2.63
N LYS A 514 18.15 -26.10 -3.00
CA LYS A 514 19.12 -27.09 -2.54
C LYS A 514 19.36 -26.98 -1.03
N TYR A 515 19.38 -25.77 -0.48
CA TYR A 515 19.53 -25.54 0.95
C TYR A 515 18.37 -26.16 1.73
N LYS A 516 17.13 -25.95 1.28
CA LYS A 516 15.93 -26.61 1.85
C LYS A 516 16.04 -28.14 1.81
N GLU A 517 16.42 -28.70 0.66
CA GLU A 517 16.56 -30.15 0.50
C GLU A 517 17.61 -30.74 1.44
N THR A 518 18.80 -30.11 1.48
CA THR A 518 19.96 -30.57 2.25
C THR A 518 19.72 -30.49 3.76
N ARG A 519 19.01 -29.45 4.23
CA ARG A 519 18.71 -29.20 5.65
C ARG A 519 17.33 -29.70 6.09
N HIS A 520 16.59 -30.35 5.19
CA HIS A 520 15.22 -30.84 5.42
C HIS A 520 14.22 -29.74 5.86
N LEU A 521 14.38 -28.52 5.33
CA LEU A 521 13.51 -27.37 5.60
C LEU A 521 12.33 -27.38 4.62
N LYS A 522 11.13 -26.99 5.08
CA LYS A 522 9.88 -27.14 4.28
C LYS A 522 9.44 -25.85 3.61
N THR A 523 9.70 -24.71 4.24
CA THR A 523 9.20 -23.39 3.82
C THR A 523 10.32 -22.37 3.67
N ASP A 524 10.05 -21.27 2.97
CA ASP A 524 10.97 -20.12 2.87
C ASP A 524 11.24 -19.50 4.27
N VAL A 525 10.24 -19.54 5.15
CA VAL A 525 10.34 -19.08 6.54
C VAL A 525 11.32 -19.97 7.32
N ASP A 526 11.32 -21.28 7.09
CA ASP A 526 12.27 -22.19 7.74
C ASP A 526 13.73 -21.87 7.37
N VAL A 527 13.98 -21.48 6.10
CA VAL A 527 15.31 -21.04 5.63
C VAL A 527 15.72 -19.74 6.32
N TRP A 528 14.80 -18.79 6.47
CA TRP A 528 15.06 -17.55 7.20
C TRP A 528 15.32 -17.81 8.70
N MET A 529 14.55 -18.70 9.33
CA MET A 529 14.73 -19.11 10.74
C MET A 529 16.07 -19.82 10.97
N ASP A 530 16.49 -20.70 10.07
CA ASP A 530 17.80 -21.36 10.15
C ASP A 530 18.95 -20.36 10.00
N GLY A 531 18.80 -19.37 9.12
CA GLY A 531 19.72 -18.23 9.00
C GLY A 531 19.79 -17.39 10.27
N LEU A 532 18.64 -17.06 10.87
CA LEU A 532 18.58 -16.33 12.14
C LEU A 532 19.28 -17.10 13.26
N LYS A 533 19.08 -18.42 13.32
CA LYS A 533 19.75 -19.31 14.25
C LYS A 533 21.26 -19.31 14.04
N TYR A 534 21.74 -19.42 12.80
CA TYR A 534 23.16 -19.31 12.47
C TYR A 534 23.74 -17.98 12.96
N TYR A 535 23.09 -16.87 12.64
CA TYR A 535 23.56 -15.56 13.08
C TYR A 535 23.59 -15.44 14.60
N LEU A 536 22.54 -15.86 15.32
CA LEU A 536 22.47 -15.75 16.78
C LEU A 536 23.52 -16.61 17.49
N ILE A 537 23.71 -17.86 17.06
CA ILE A 537 24.57 -18.83 17.74
C ILE A 537 26.05 -18.62 17.39
N THR A 538 26.36 -18.34 16.12
CA THR A 538 27.75 -18.24 15.68
C THR A 538 28.37 -16.90 16.13
N PRO A 539 29.57 -16.91 16.76
CA PRO A 539 30.29 -15.68 17.11
C PRO A 539 30.59 -14.80 15.89
N HIS A 540 30.53 -13.47 16.07
CA HIS A 540 30.75 -12.51 14.98
C HIS A 540 32.05 -12.76 14.19
N HIS A 541 33.16 -13.00 14.88
CA HIS A 541 34.47 -13.20 14.25
C HIS A 541 34.51 -14.48 13.41
N GLU A 542 33.81 -15.54 13.80
CA GLU A 542 33.72 -16.77 13.02
C GLU A 542 32.89 -16.58 11.75
N ILE A 543 31.78 -15.84 11.82
CA ILE A 543 30.95 -15.53 10.64
C ILE A 543 31.78 -14.74 9.61
N VAL A 544 32.49 -13.70 10.07
CA VAL A 544 33.34 -12.87 9.20
C VAL A 544 34.47 -13.72 8.59
N ALA A 545 35.15 -14.55 9.40
CA ALA A 545 36.21 -15.43 8.92
C ALA A 545 35.72 -16.44 7.86
N THR A 546 34.51 -16.99 8.01
CA THR A 546 33.92 -17.84 6.97
C THR A 546 33.62 -17.05 5.70
N GLY A 547 33.04 -15.85 5.81
CA GLY A 547 32.78 -14.98 4.65
C GLY A 547 34.06 -14.64 3.88
N GLU A 548 35.12 -14.26 4.59
CA GLU A 548 36.45 -13.96 4.03
C GLU A 548 37.05 -15.18 3.31
N ARG A 549 37.05 -16.37 3.94
CA ARG A 549 37.52 -17.61 3.31
C ARG A 549 36.76 -17.96 2.02
N LEU A 550 35.44 -17.75 2.01
CA LEU A 550 34.63 -17.96 0.81
C LEU A 550 34.99 -16.93 -0.27
N ARG A 551 35.18 -15.66 0.11
CA ARG A 551 35.59 -14.59 -0.80
C ARG A 551 36.97 -14.86 -1.43
N GLU A 552 37.92 -15.38 -0.66
CA GLU A 552 39.22 -15.83 -1.17
C GLU A 552 39.08 -17.01 -2.14
N ARG A 553 38.27 -18.02 -1.80
CA ARG A 553 38.09 -19.24 -2.60
C ARG A 553 37.48 -18.95 -3.97
N TYR A 554 36.47 -18.09 -4.02
CA TYR A 554 35.72 -17.83 -5.25
C TYR A 554 36.23 -16.59 -6.00
N GLY A 555 36.81 -15.63 -5.29
CA GLY A 555 37.23 -14.33 -5.82
C GLY A 555 36.08 -13.31 -5.89
N GLU A 556 36.41 -12.04 -5.66
CA GLU A 556 35.45 -10.91 -5.62
C GLU A 556 34.59 -10.83 -6.88
N TYR A 557 35.24 -10.83 -8.05
CA TYR A 557 34.59 -10.71 -9.35
C TYR A 557 33.56 -11.82 -9.58
N ARG A 558 33.90 -13.06 -9.20
CA ARG A 558 33.04 -14.22 -9.39
C ARG A 558 31.83 -14.16 -8.46
N LEU A 559 32.00 -13.72 -7.21
CA LEU A 559 30.88 -13.53 -6.30
C LEU A 559 29.90 -12.45 -6.79
N GLN A 560 30.41 -11.34 -7.33
CA GLN A 560 29.56 -10.31 -7.93
C GLN A 560 28.84 -10.83 -9.18
N GLU A 561 29.51 -11.63 -10.01
CA GLU A 561 28.87 -12.25 -11.17
C GLU A 561 27.75 -13.23 -10.76
N MET A 562 27.99 -14.03 -9.72
CA MET A 562 27.01 -14.95 -9.14
C MET A 562 25.78 -14.22 -8.62
N LEU A 563 25.97 -13.12 -7.90
CA LEU A 563 24.89 -12.26 -7.41
C LEU A 563 24.06 -11.63 -8.53
N ARG A 564 24.66 -11.38 -9.70
CA ARG A 564 23.96 -10.78 -10.84
C ARG A 564 23.20 -11.80 -11.70
N LYS A 565 23.78 -13.00 -11.86
CA LYS A 565 23.29 -14.01 -12.82
C LYS A 565 22.62 -15.18 -12.11
N ARG A 566 23.41 -15.91 -11.31
CA ARG A 566 23.03 -17.17 -10.67
C ARG A 566 24.06 -17.55 -9.61
N LEU A 567 23.60 -17.74 -8.38
CA LEU A 567 24.44 -18.21 -7.28
C LEU A 567 24.75 -19.70 -7.45
N ASP A 568 25.98 -20.08 -7.12
CA ASP A 568 26.36 -21.49 -7.07
C ASP A 568 25.63 -22.20 -5.93
N PRO A 569 24.77 -23.20 -6.22
CA PRO A 569 24.02 -23.91 -5.20
C PRO A 569 24.91 -24.74 -4.26
N ASP A 570 26.18 -24.96 -4.60
CA ASP A 570 27.14 -25.69 -3.76
C ASP A 570 27.77 -24.85 -2.64
N ILE A 571 27.44 -23.56 -2.54
CA ILE A 571 27.91 -22.70 -1.45
C ILE A 571 27.15 -23.07 -0.15
N GLU A 572 27.84 -23.65 0.82
CA GLU A 572 27.20 -24.14 2.06
C GLU A 572 26.81 -23.01 3.04
N GLU A 573 27.60 -21.95 3.14
CA GLU A 573 27.45 -20.89 4.15
C GLU A 573 27.23 -19.50 3.53
N TRP A 574 26.25 -19.38 2.62
CA TRP A 574 25.91 -18.09 1.99
C TRP A 574 25.64 -16.97 3.00
N TYR A 575 25.01 -17.30 4.14
CA TYR A 575 24.76 -16.36 5.24
C TYR A 575 26.04 -15.63 5.70
N ALA A 576 27.19 -16.30 5.68
CA ALA A 576 28.45 -15.71 6.09
C ALA A 576 28.91 -14.61 5.13
N ILE A 577 28.76 -14.81 3.81
CA ILE A 577 29.15 -13.82 2.79
C ILE A 577 28.31 -12.56 2.91
N ASP A 578 27.01 -12.73 3.12
CA ASP A 578 26.04 -11.63 3.23
C ASP A 578 26.29 -10.79 4.48
N TYR A 579 26.47 -11.45 5.64
CA TYR A 579 26.83 -10.79 6.89
C TYR A 579 28.21 -10.14 6.84
N GLU A 580 29.22 -10.85 6.34
CA GLU A 580 30.61 -10.35 6.23
C GLU A 580 30.66 -9.07 5.40
N SER A 581 29.98 -9.07 4.25
CA SER A 581 29.86 -7.86 3.43
C SER A 581 29.34 -6.70 4.28
N LEU A 582 28.24 -6.88 5.00
CA LEU A 582 27.70 -5.80 5.83
C LEU A 582 28.57 -5.44 7.05
N ALA A 583 29.37 -6.36 7.57
CA ALA A 583 30.26 -6.11 8.70
C ALA A 583 31.57 -5.40 8.32
N ASN A 584 32.10 -5.66 7.11
CA ASN A 584 33.42 -5.20 6.67
C ASN A 584 33.38 -3.94 5.81
N TYR A 585 32.31 -3.70 5.04
CA TYR A 585 32.22 -2.49 4.21
C TYR A 585 31.97 -1.20 5.03
N PHE A 586 31.66 -1.30 6.33
CA PHE A 586 31.21 -0.17 7.15
C PHE A 586 31.81 -0.16 8.56
N PHE A 587 32.04 1.03 9.10
CA PHE A 587 32.53 1.24 10.47
C PHE A 587 31.47 1.98 11.31
N LEU A 588 31.61 1.94 12.65
CA LEU A 588 30.71 2.62 13.59
C LEU A 588 31.03 4.14 13.70
N GLY A 589 30.03 5.02 13.73
CA GLY A 589 30.11 6.48 13.79
C GLY A 589 28.82 7.03 14.37
N VAL A 590 28.93 7.84 15.42
CA VAL A 590 27.77 8.26 16.22
C VAL A 590 27.53 9.75 16.02
N TRP A 591 26.28 10.11 15.74
CA TRP A 591 25.84 11.49 15.65
C TRP A 591 25.00 11.89 16.84
N GLU A 592 25.18 13.13 17.27
CA GLU A 592 24.37 13.79 18.28
C GLU A 592 23.62 14.94 17.61
N ALA A 593 22.33 15.11 17.94
CA ALA A 593 21.52 16.21 17.42
C ALA A 593 22.07 17.56 17.90
N ALA A 594 21.74 18.64 17.18
CA ALA A 594 22.05 19.99 17.63
C ALA A 594 21.32 20.32 18.94
N ASP A 595 21.83 21.32 19.66
CA ASP A 595 21.16 21.83 20.85
C ASP A 595 19.73 22.28 20.54
N ASP A 596 18.82 21.97 21.46
CA ASP A 596 17.37 22.22 21.37
C ASP A 596 16.66 21.51 20.19
N THR A 597 17.34 20.56 19.53
CA THR A 597 16.79 19.72 18.47
C THR A 597 16.81 18.24 18.86
N GLU A 598 16.09 17.41 18.13
CA GLU A 598 16.06 15.97 18.34
C GLU A 598 16.07 15.22 17.00
N PHE A 599 16.56 13.98 17.01
CA PHE A 599 16.31 13.07 15.91
C PHE A 599 14.93 12.45 16.06
N VAL A 600 14.19 12.43 14.96
CA VAL A 600 12.90 11.77 14.87
C VAL A 600 13.10 10.35 14.34
N LEU A 601 12.35 9.38 14.86
CA LEU A 601 12.43 7.98 14.44
C LEU A 601 11.19 7.56 13.65
N GLY A 602 11.38 6.90 12.52
CA GLY A 602 10.34 6.24 11.75
C GLY A 602 10.02 4.85 12.30
N GLY A 603 8.93 4.23 11.83
CA GLY A 603 8.52 2.87 12.23
C GLY A 603 9.51 1.75 11.87
N ASN A 604 10.55 2.03 11.09
CA ASN A 604 11.65 1.13 10.72
C ASN A 604 13.01 1.58 11.27
N GLY A 605 13.04 2.57 12.18
CA GLY A 605 14.27 3.23 12.63
C GLY A 605 15.29 2.35 13.36
N PHE A 606 14.96 1.11 13.75
CA PHE A 606 15.90 0.19 14.42
C PHE A 606 16.66 -0.76 13.48
N GLY A 607 16.43 -0.70 12.16
CA GLY A 607 17.15 -1.52 11.19
C GLY A 607 18.47 -0.90 10.71
N LEU A 608 19.17 -1.63 9.83
CA LEU A 608 20.31 -1.11 9.05
C LEU A 608 19.87 -0.02 8.07
N TRP A 609 18.57 0.06 7.77
CA TRP A 609 18.01 0.99 6.80
C TRP A 609 16.77 1.65 7.37
N GLU A 610 16.77 2.97 7.40
CA GLU A 610 15.57 3.76 7.60
C GLU A 610 15.04 4.24 6.25
N GLY A 611 14.52 3.28 5.47
CA GLY A 611 13.78 3.52 4.23
C GLY A 611 14.56 3.38 2.92
N LEU A 612 13.98 3.87 1.83
CA LEU A 612 14.50 3.73 0.47
C LEU A 612 14.85 5.11 -0.10
N ILE A 613 16.05 5.26 -0.65
CA ILE A 613 16.35 6.37 -1.58
C ILE A 613 16.26 5.79 -2.99
N TYR A 614 15.39 6.37 -3.82
CA TYR A 614 15.14 5.93 -5.21
C TYR A 614 14.62 4.48 -5.34
N GLY A 615 13.88 3.98 -4.35
CA GLY A 615 13.39 2.59 -4.35
C GLY A 615 14.45 1.54 -4.02
N SER A 616 15.68 1.97 -3.74
CA SER A 616 16.80 1.10 -3.36
C SER A 616 17.19 1.29 -1.89
N PRO A 617 17.55 0.21 -1.17
CA PRO A 617 18.21 0.32 0.13
C PRO A 617 19.57 1.00 -0.09
N GLY A 618 19.83 2.14 0.55
CA GLY A 618 21.07 2.88 0.28
C GLY A 618 21.15 4.30 0.82
N ALA A 619 20.00 4.86 1.20
CA ALA A 619 19.84 6.22 1.66
C ALA A 619 20.79 6.61 2.79
N HIS A 620 20.56 5.99 3.94
CA HIS A 620 21.20 6.29 5.20
C HIS A 620 21.06 5.07 6.09
N ARG A 621 22.16 4.76 6.78
CA ARG A 621 22.19 3.77 7.85
C ARG A 621 22.13 4.55 9.15
N LEU A 622 20.93 4.86 9.62
CA LEU A 622 20.69 5.39 10.97
C LEU A 622 20.45 4.17 11.86
N TYR A 623 21.45 3.34 12.12
CA TYR A 623 22.42 3.47 13.22
C TYR A 623 23.87 3.38 12.74
N VAL A 624 24.39 4.44 12.11
CA VAL A 624 25.76 4.65 11.58
C VAL A 624 25.92 4.54 10.05
N VAL A 625 26.38 5.66 9.50
CA VAL A 625 26.71 6.02 8.10
C VAL A 625 27.88 5.26 7.45
N SER A 626 27.87 5.33 6.13
CA SER A 626 28.68 4.65 5.10
C SER A 626 29.06 5.68 4.00
N PRO A 627 30.08 5.42 3.15
CA PRO A 627 31.38 6.10 3.04
C PRO A 627 31.31 7.51 2.34
N PRO A 628 32.42 8.22 2.08
CA PRO A 628 32.50 9.69 2.23
C PRO A 628 31.89 10.58 1.12
N ASP A 629 31.18 10.07 0.12
CA ASP A 629 31.02 10.88 -1.10
C ASP A 629 29.66 11.56 -1.36
N ARG A 630 28.58 11.33 -0.60
CA ARG A 630 27.25 11.84 -1.04
C ARG A 630 26.23 12.23 0.02
N HIS A 631 26.62 12.94 1.08
CA HIS A 631 25.71 13.83 1.82
C HIS A 631 26.46 15.11 2.22
N PRO A 632 25.81 16.27 2.43
CA PRO A 632 26.49 17.56 2.56
C PRO A 632 27.51 17.52 3.69
N ASP A 633 28.80 17.38 3.35
CA ASP A 633 29.99 17.61 4.17
C ASP A 633 29.89 17.30 5.69
N ILE A 634 29.34 16.15 6.10
CA ILE A 634 29.45 15.66 7.49
C ILE A 634 30.53 14.58 7.55
N PRO A 635 31.82 14.92 7.73
CA PRO A 635 32.88 13.93 7.82
C PRO A 635 32.69 13.08 9.08
N ILE A 636 32.65 11.76 8.90
CA ILE A 636 32.70 10.80 10.00
C ILE A 636 34.11 10.26 10.05
N MET A 637 34.75 10.46 11.21
CA MET A 637 36.10 9.99 11.41
C MET A 637 36.11 8.50 11.74
N PRO A 638 37.02 7.71 11.13
CA PRO A 638 37.22 6.32 11.52
C PRO A 638 37.70 6.24 12.98
N PRO A 639 37.47 5.11 13.67
CA PRO A 639 37.95 4.94 15.03
C PRO A 639 39.47 4.95 15.11
N ILE A 640 39.99 5.43 16.24
CA ILE A 640 41.38 5.18 16.62
C ILE A 640 41.44 3.75 17.18
N ILE A 641 42.26 2.91 16.56
CA ILE A 641 42.39 1.49 16.91
C ILE A 641 43.65 1.30 17.75
N ASN A 642 43.47 0.77 18.96
CA ASN A 642 44.56 0.30 19.81
C ASN A 642 44.54 -1.24 19.77
N TYR A 643 45.45 -1.80 18.97
CA TYR A 643 45.60 -3.25 18.85
C TYR A 643 46.22 -3.82 20.12
N ALA A 644 45.68 -4.94 20.60
CA ALA A 644 46.23 -5.65 21.76
C ALA A 644 47.63 -6.21 21.49
N ASP A 645 47.93 -6.55 20.23
CA ASP A 645 49.25 -6.97 19.79
C ASP A 645 49.68 -6.15 18.56
N ALA A 646 50.24 -4.97 18.80
CA ALA A 646 50.73 -4.11 17.74
C ALA A 646 51.91 -4.74 16.97
N SER A 647 52.64 -5.68 17.59
CA SER A 647 53.77 -6.38 16.97
C SER A 647 53.37 -7.27 15.79
N ALA A 648 52.09 -7.66 15.72
CA ALA A 648 51.52 -8.38 14.57
C ALA A 648 51.61 -7.58 13.25
N PHE A 649 51.86 -6.27 13.32
CA PHE A 649 51.89 -5.37 12.17
C PHE A 649 53.25 -4.68 11.91
N GLU A 650 54.28 -4.95 12.73
CA GLU A 650 55.57 -4.24 12.71
C GLU A 650 56.38 -4.40 11.40
N ASN A 651 55.96 -5.26 10.47
CA ASN A 651 56.62 -5.49 9.17
C ASN A 651 55.69 -5.31 7.96
N LEU A 652 54.51 -4.69 8.12
CA LEU A 652 53.49 -4.62 7.07
C LEU A 652 53.63 -3.46 6.09
N ASP A 653 54.42 -2.43 6.43
CA ASP A 653 54.51 -1.22 5.61
C ASP A 653 55.28 -1.44 4.29
N ASP A 654 56.03 -2.55 4.16
CA ASP A 654 56.79 -2.94 2.96
C ASP A 654 56.28 -4.24 2.27
N SER A 655 55.15 -4.81 2.71
CA SER A 655 54.66 -6.10 2.19
C SER A 655 53.58 -6.00 1.11
N ASP A 656 53.51 -7.03 0.25
CA ASP A 656 52.45 -7.23 -0.76
C ASP A 656 51.05 -6.97 -0.15
N PRO A 657 50.20 -6.12 -0.77
CA PRO A 657 48.84 -5.84 -0.31
C PRO A 657 48.00 -7.08 0.01
N VAL A 658 48.22 -8.20 -0.69
CA VAL A 658 47.54 -9.47 -0.44
C VAL A 658 48.04 -10.11 0.86
N LEU A 659 49.36 -10.15 1.07
CA LEU A 659 49.95 -10.67 2.30
C LEU A 659 49.57 -9.83 3.52
N SER A 660 49.56 -8.51 3.36
CA SER A 660 49.13 -7.56 4.40
C SER A 660 47.66 -7.75 4.79
N ARG A 661 46.80 -8.11 3.83
CA ARG A 661 45.40 -8.45 4.10
C ARG A 661 45.30 -9.77 4.88
N ASN A 662 45.95 -10.83 4.41
CA ASN A 662 45.90 -12.15 5.04
C ASN A 662 46.41 -12.12 6.49
N ILE A 663 47.45 -11.34 6.80
CA ILE A 663 47.96 -11.17 8.16
C ILE A 663 46.93 -10.44 9.05
N ARG A 664 46.26 -9.41 8.53
CA ARG A 664 45.21 -8.69 9.26
C ARG A 664 44.00 -9.58 9.53
N ASP A 665 43.60 -10.41 8.58
CA ASP A 665 42.45 -11.30 8.71
C ASP A 665 42.77 -12.46 9.67
N ALA A 666 43.98 -13.04 9.58
CA ALA A 666 44.47 -14.00 10.56
C ALA A 666 44.55 -13.42 11.98
N TYR A 667 45.02 -12.18 12.12
CA TYR A 667 45.06 -11.49 13.41
C TYR A 667 43.65 -11.28 13.98
N ARG A 668 42.69 -10.81 13.18
CA ARG A 668 41.29 -10.59 13.60
C ARG A 668 40.62 -11.85 14.13
N CYS A 669 41.03 -13.02 13.64
CA CYS A 669 40.57 -14.32 14.09
C CYS A 669 41.24 -14.82 15.38
N SER A 670 42.30 -14.16 15.85
CA SER A 670 43.03 -14.56 17.06
C SER A 670 42.29 -14.18 18.34
N GLU A 671 42.53 -14.93 19.43
CA GLU A 671 42.03 -14.56 20.76
C GLU A 671 42.57 -13.21 21.23
N LYS A 672 43.82 -12.88 20.86
CA LYS A 672 44.46 -11.60 21.19
C LYS A 672 43.68 -10.41 20.64
N ALA A 673 43.19 -10.50 19.40
CA ALA A 673 42.44 -9.42 18.78
C ALA A 673 41.11 -9.11 19.51
N GLN A 674 40.56 -10.03 20.30
CA GLN A 674 39.35 -9.77 21.09
C GLN A 674 39.56 -8.69 22.16
N ALA A 675 40.82 -8.44 22.55
CA ALA A 675 41.19 -7.37 23.49
C ALA A 675 41.48 -6.02 22.79
N ASP A 676 41.35 -5.92 21.46
CA ASP A 676 41.51 -4.64 20.75
C ASP A 676 40.51 -3.61 21.25
N ARG A 677 40.93 -2.34 21.27
CA ARG A 677 40.11 -1.21 21.70
C ARG A 677 39.93 -0.20 20.57
N PHE A 678 38.69 0.22 20.35
CA PHE A 678 38.28 1.15 19.31
C PHE A 678 37.74 2.40 19.97
N THR A 679 38.39 3.54 19.74
CA THR A 679 37.95 4.83 20.27
C THR A 679 37.28 5.64 19.17
N PHE A 680 36.00 5.92 19.37
CA PHE A 680 35.15 6.66 18.44
C PHE A 680 34.96 8.10 18.91
N LYS A 681 34.72 9.00 17.96
CA LYS A 681 34.26 10.37 18.21
C LYS A 681 32.76 10.43 17.96
N ILE A 682 32.05 11.15 18.82
CA ILE A 682 30.65 11.54 18.62
C ILE A 682 30.68 12.88 17.88
N THR A 683 29.97 12.95 16.76
CA THR A 683 29.87 14.19 15.97
C THR A 683 28.55 14.85 16.26
N LYS A 684 28.58 15.98 16.96
CA LYS A 684 27.42 16.84 17.14
C LYS A 684 27.11 17.58 15.84
N LEU A 685 25.87 17.50 15.39
CA LEU A 685 25.41 18.10 14.14
C LEU A 685 24.97 19.55 14.34
N SER A 686 24.95 20.32 13.25
CA SER A 686 24.24 21.61 13.20
C SER A 686 22.72 21.39 13.18
N ARG A 687 21.95 22.45 13.42
CA ARG A 687 20.48 22.41 13.36
C ARG A 687 20.00 22.03 11.96
N GLU A 688 20.60 22.61 10.93
CA GLU A 688 20.30 22.35 9.52
C GLU A 688 20.61 20.89 9.16
N GLN A 689 21.75 20.38 9.63
CA GLN A 689 22.13 18.97 9.43
C GLN A 689 21.17 18.02 10.15
N THR A 690 20.75 18.34 11.37
CA THR A 690 19.78 17.55 12.14
C THR A 690 18.43 17.50 11.41
N TYR A 691 17.94 18.64 10.90
CA TYR A 691 16.71 18.68 10.13
C TYR A 691 16.81 17.97 8.78
N ALA A 692 17.97 18.01 8.11
CA ALA A 692 18.19 17.23 6.89
C ALA A 692 18.11 15.72 7.15
N VAL A 693 18.63 15.25 8.29
CA VAL A 693 18.49 13.84 8.72
C VAL A 693 17.02 13.51 8.99
N ASN A 694 16.32 14.34 9.78
CA ASN A 694 14.90 14.13 10.09
C ASN A 694 14.01 14.16 8.84
N GLU A 695 14.35 15.00 7.86
CA GLU A 695 13.65 15.07 6.58
C GLU A 695 13.64 13.71 5.88
N VAL A 696 14.78 13.01 5.83
CA VAL A 696 14.87 11.65 5.26
C VAL A 696 14.00 10.67 6.02
N THR A 697 14.05 10.68 7.36
CA THR A 697 13.24 9.80 8.19
C THR A 697 11.74 10.04 7.94
N MET A 698 11.32 11.31 7.89
CA MET A 698 9.95 11.72 7.63
C MET A 698 9.48 11.40 6.21
N MET A 699 10.37 11.48 5.20
CA MET A 699 10.08 11.01 3.84
C MET A 699 9.74 9.52 3.82
N ASN A 700 10.49 8.71 4.57
CA ASN A 700 10.34 7.27 4.58
C ASN A 700 9.18 6.77 5.46
N ALA A 701 8.91 7.45 6.58
CA ALA A 701 7.73 7.19 7.40
C ALA A 701 6.42 7.33 6.59
N ASN A 702 6.41 8.16 5.54
CA ASN A 702 5.24 8.39 4.68
C ASN A 702 5.02 7.35 3.57
N LEU A 703 5.91 6.36 3.40
CA LEU A 703 5.78 5.36 2.34
C LEU A 703 4.63 4.38 2.61
N HIS A 704 4.26 4.16 3.87
CA HIS A 704 3.16 3.28 4.26
C HIS A 704 2.02 4.03 4.97
N PRO A 705 0.74 3.69 4.70
CA PRO A 705 -0.42 4.24 5.41
C PRO A 705 -0.41 3.98 6.92
N GLU A 706 0.33 2.96 7.37
CA GLU A 706 0.53 2.61 8.78
C GLU A 706 1.87 3.09 9.36
N GLY A 707 2.60 3.91 8.61
CA GLY A 707 3.85 4.51 9.06
C GLY A 707 3.67 5.23 10.39
N SER A 708 4.73 5.21 11.19
CA SER A 708 4.76 5.84 12.52
C SER A 708 5.96 6.75 12.63
N LEU A 709 5.80 7.75 13.48
CA LEU A 709 6.81 8.75 13.80
C LEU A 709 6.90 8.85 15.31
N THR A 710 8.10 8.70 15.86
CA THR A 710 8.39 8.76 17.29
C THR A 710 9.35 9.91 17.55
N PHE A 711 9.00 10.74 18.52
CA PHE A 711 9.72 11.94 18.92
C PHE A 711 9.58 12.13 20.43
N ALA A 712 10.53 12.77 21.09
CA ALA A 712 10.52 12.95 22.54
C ALA A 712 9.85 14.27 22.95
N SER A 713 9.93 15.31 22.12
CA SER A 713 9.47 16.66 22.44
C SER A 713 8.42 17.18 21.44
N GLN A 714 7.24 17.58 21.92
CA GLN A 714 6.21 18.16 21.06
C GLN A 714 6.66 19.50 20.44
N THR A 715 7.40 20.33 21.18
CA THR A 715 7.89 21.61 20.69
C THR A 715 8.96 21.41 19.62
N THR A 716 9.92 20.53 19.86
CA THR A 716 10.99 20.22 18.91
C THR A 716 10.44 19.52 17.66
N MET A 717 9.44 18.65 17.81
CA MET A 717 8.74 18.05 16.69
C MET A 717 7.97 19.10 15.88
N LEU A 718 7.34 20.09 16.51
CA LEU A 718 6.66 21.17 15.80
C LEU A 718 7.64 21.91 14.89
N ASP A 719 8.79 22.32 15.42
CA ASP A 719 9.85 22.99 14.66
C ASP A 719 10.38 22.10 13.53
N THR A 720 10.57 20.81 13.81
CA THR A 720 11.01 19.81 12.82
C THR A 720 9.99 19.67 11.68
N ILE A 721 8.69 19.58 11.97
CA ILE A 721 7.65 19.50 10.95
C ILE A 721 7.59 20.80 10.16
N GLN A 722 7.66 21.96 10.81
CA GLN A 722 7.66 23.24 10.11
C GLN A 722 8.85 23.33 9.15
N SER A 723 10.05 22.96 9.60
CA SER A 723 11.25 22.89 8.76
C SER A 723 11.06 21.94 7.58
N TYR A 724 10.51 20.74 7.83
CA TYR A 724 10.22 19.75 6.78
C TYR A 724 9.18 20.26 5.76
N MET A 725 8.17 21.00 6.22
CA MET A 725 7.16 21.61 5.35
C MET A 725 7.75 22.74 4.51
N SER A 726 8.71 23.51 5.05
CA SER A 726 9.39 24.60 4.33
C SER A 726 10.56 24.14 3.46
N SER A 727 10.95 22.85 3.54
CA SER A 727 12.10 22.35 2.80
C SER A 727 11.87 22.37 1.28
N HIS A 728 12.87 22.83 0.54
CA HIS A 728 12.90 22.83 -0.92
C HIS A 728 13.29 21.46 -1.50
N ASN A 729 13.60 20.49 -0.63
CA ASN A 729 14.08 19.18 -1.03
C ASN A 729 12.89 18.31 -1.51
N THR A 730 12.63 18.35 -2.81
CA THR A 730 11.50 17.65 -3.46
C THR A 730 11.85 16.24 -3.94
N PHE A 731 13.09 15.78 -3.73
CA PHE A 731 13.69 14.61 -4.38
C PHE A 731 12.92 13.29 -4.27
N LEU A 732 12.07 13.09 -3.25
CA LEU A 732 11.29 11.86 -3.05
C LEU A 732 9.77 12.05 -3.03
N GLY A 733 9.26 13.21 -3.47
CA GLY A 733 7.81 13.43 -3.60
C GLY A 733 7.03 13.20 -2.31
N GLY A 734 7.60 13.62 -1.17
CA GLY A 734 7.00 13.41 0.15
C GLY A 734 5.55 13.88 0.17
N LYS A 735 4.63 13.02 0.63
CA LYS A 735 3.23 13.40 0.83
C LYS A 735 3.12 14.28 2.08
N ARG A 736 3.70 15.48 2.06
CA ARG A 736 3.74 16.46 3.18
C ARG A 736 2.37 16.64 3.84
N ARG A 737 1.30 16.63 3.03
CA ARG A 737 -0.10 16.65 3.48
C ARG A 737 -0.46 15.58 4.52
N LEU A 738 0.24 14.44 4.57
CA LEU A 738 0.02 13.38 5.56
C LEU A 738 0.43 13.80 6.98
N PHE A 739 1.35 14.75 7.11
CA PHE A 739 1.74 15.30 8.42
C PHE A 739 0.88 16.50 8.84
N MET A 740 -0.03 16.99 8.00
CA MET A 740 -0.93 18.09 8.37
C MET A 740 -1.78 17.81 9.62
N PRO A 741 -2.32 16.59 9.83
CA PRO A 741 -2.99 16.26 11.08
C PRO A 741 -2.08 16.39 12.31
N LEU A 742 -0.84 15.91 12.23
CA LEU A 742 0.15 16.02 13.30
C LEU A 742 0.56 17.48 13.54
N LEU A 743 0.80 18.26 12.49
CA LEU A 743 1.10 19.70 12.58
C LEU A 743 -0.01 20.46 13.31
N ARG A 744 -1.27 20.24 12.93
CA ARG A 744 -2.43 20.87 13.58
C ARG A 744 -2.53 20.47 15.05
N GLN A 745 -2.26 19.21 15.37
CA GLN A 745 -2.27 18.72 16.74
C GLN A 745 -1.21 19.40 17.60
N LEU A 746 0.03 19.52 17.10
CA LEU A 746 1.14 20.17 17.81
C LEU A 746 0.95 21.68 17.98
N ILE A 747 0.29 22.34 17.03
CA ILE A 747 -0.09 23.76 17.18
C ILE A 747 -1.17 23.91 18.25
N GLY A 748 -2.17 23.02 18.25
CA GLY A 748 -3.28 23.02 19.21
C GLY A 748 -2.84 22.83 20.67
N THR A 749 -1.83 21.99 20.92
CA THR A 749 -1.35 21.72 22.29
C THR A 749 -0.51 22.85 22.87
N ASN A 750 0.18 23.65 22.04
CA ASN A 750 0.95 24.81 22.50
C ASN A 750 0.07 26.06 22.78
N SER A 751 -1.23 25.99 22.50
CA SER A 751 -2.16 27.13 22.61
C SER A 751 -2.74 27.34 24.02
N GLU A 752 -2.55 26.42 24.97
CA GLU A 752 -3.15 26.51 26.32
C GLU A 752 -2.42 27.48 27.27
N GLY A 753 -1.37 28.19 26.82
CA GLY A 753 -0.56 29.08 27.66
C GLY A 753 -0.38 30.52 27.20
N SER A 754 -0.90 30.93 26.04
CA SER A 754 -0.64 32.27 25.49
C SER A 754 -1.86 32.86 24.80
N SER A 755 -2.22 34.08 25.20
CA SER A 755 -3.34 34.88 24.68
C SER A 755 -3.36 34.99 23.15
N PRO A 756 -4.54 35.19 22.52
CA PRO A 756 -4.72 35.08 21.08
C PRO A 756 -4.07 36.28 20.36
N ALA A 757 -2.83 36.11 19.93
CA ALA A 757 -2.28 36.91 18.86
C ALA A 757 -2.80 36.37 17.53
N SER A 758 -3.32 37.28 16.71
CA SER A 758 -4.02 37.06 15.45
C SER A 758 -3.42 35.94 14.60
N LEU A 759 -4.27 34.96 14.25
CA LEU A 759 -4.05 34.02 13.16
C LEU A 759 -3.92 34.82 11.85
N THR A 760 -2.72 35.31 11.54
CA THR A 760 -2.34 35.52 10.15
C THR A 760 -2.37 34.16 9.49
N THR A 761 -3.30 34.00 8.55
CA THR A 761 -3.27 33.03 7.47
C THR A 761 -1.81 32.79 7.09
N VAL A 762 -1.30 31.60 7.40
CA VAL A 762 -0.09 31.10 6.76
C VAL A 762 -0.51 30.88 5.31
N GLU A 763 -0.41 31.95 4.50
CA GLU A 763 -0.34 31.85 3.06
C GLU A 763 0.84 30.96 2.78
N THR A 764 0.56 29.69 2.54
CA THR A 764 1.56 28.75 2.14
C THR A 764 2.09 29.17 0.76
N PRO A 765 3.39 29.42 0.57
CA PRO A 765 3.98 29.85 -0.70
C PRO A 765 4.02 28.76 -1.78
N TRP A 766 3.01 27.89 -1.88
CA TRP A 766 3.01 26.70 -2.77
C TRP A 766 2.74 27.01 -4.26
N ASP A 767 2.79 28.27 -4.68
CA ASP A 767 2.42 28.66 -6.05
C ASP A 767 3.60 29.03 -6.96
N VAL A 768 4.82 28.62 -6.62
CA VAL A 768 6.00 28.88 -7.48
C VAL A 768 6.91 27.66 -7.69
N ASP A 769 6.33 26.47 -7.79
CA ASP A 769 6.95 25.46 -8.66
C ASP A 769 6.45 25.76 -10.07
N THR A 770 7.33 26.20 -10.97
CA THR A 770 6.94 26.25 -12.39
C THR A 770 6.49 24.86 -12.83
N ASP A 771 5.43 24.76 -13.62
CA ASP A 771 4.89 23.48 -14.13
C ASP A 771 6.01 22.59 -14.73
N ALA A 772 7.04 23.20 -15.29
CA ALA A 772 8.26 22.56 -15.79
C ALA A 772 9.11 21.82 -14.74
N ASP A 773 9.28 22.37 -13.53
CA ASP A 773 10.03 21.72 -12.44
C ASP A 773 9.32 20.41 -12.03
N ARG A 774 7.98 20.45 -11.97
CA ARG A 774 7.15 19.26 -11.68
C ARG A 774 7.18 18.25 -12.82
N GLN A 775 7.14 18.70 -14.08
CA GLN A 775 7.22 17.83 -15.24
C GLN A 775 8.57 17.08 -15.32
N LEU A 776 9.70 17.78 -15.15
CA LEU A 776 11.02 17.14 -15.13
C LEU A 776 11.12 16.13 -13.98
N HIS A 777 10.64 16.50 -12.79
CA HIS A 777 10.65 15.61 -11.63
C HIS A 777 9.82 14.33 -11.87
N MET A 778 8.59 14.47 -12.38
CA MET A 778 7.72 13.34 -12.71
C MET A 778 8.33 12.45 -13.80
N PHE A 779 8.96 13.05 -14.80
CA PHE A 779 9.60 12.34 -15.91
C PHE A 779 10.80 11.52 -15.45
N ILE A 780 11.68 12.10 -14.63
CA ILE A 780 12.82 11.38 -14.03
C ILE A 780 12.31 10.23 -13.17
N ARG A 781 11.28 10.47 -12.36
CA ARG A 781 10.68 9.42 -11.51
C ARG A 781 10.18 8.24 -12.34
N PHE A 782 9.39 8.49 -13.39
CA PHE A 782 8.89 7.42 -14.25
C PHE A 782 10.01 6.69 -14.99
N THR A 783 11.07 7.40 -15.33
CA THR A 783 12.26 6.82 -15.97
C THR A 783 13.00 5.88 -15.01
N VAL A 784 13.25 6.29 -13.76
CA VAL A 784 13.93 5.47 -12.75
C VAL A 784 13.10 4.23 -12.37
N THR A 785 11.77 4.35 -12.32
CA THR A 785 10.88 3.21 -12.01
C THR A 785 10.62 2.29 -13.21
N ASN A 786 11.26 2.51 -14.37
CA ASN A 786 10.98 1.81 -15.63
C ASN A 786 9.49 1.86 -16.05
N ALA A 787 8.76 2.91 -15.64
CA ALA A 787 7.37 3.12 -16.03
C ALA A 787 7.24 3.66 -17.46
N VAL A 788 8.33 4.22 -18.00
CA VAL A 788 8.46 4.67 -19.39
C VAL A 788 9.61 3.89 -20.03
N SER A 789 9.36 3.28 -21.18
CA SER A 789 10.37 2.63 -22.00
C SER A 789 10.91 3.59 -23.06
N PHE A 790 12.21 3.52 -23.30
CA PHE A 790 12.89 4.31 -24.32
C PHE A 790 13.50 3.39 -25.38
N PRO A 791 13.57 3.81 -26.65
CA PRO A 791 14.23 3.03 -27.70
C PRO A 791 15.71 2.74 -27.40
N SER A 792 16.40 3.68 -26.74
CA SER A 792 17.78 3.55 -26.29
C SER A 792 18.10 4.43 -25.08
N SER A 793 19.26 4.21 -24.46
CA SER A 793 19.76 5.08 -23.37
C SER A 793 20.03 6.50 -23.86
N TYR A 794 20.40 6.68 -25.13
CA TYR A 794 20.69 7.98 -25.73
C TYR A 794 19.41 8.79 -25.85
N ASN A 795 18.33 8.19 -26.34
CA ASN A 795 17.01 8.83 -26.39
C ASN A 795 16.55 9.33 -25.02
N ARG A 796 16.73 8.50 -23.98
CA ARG A 796 16.42 8.87 -22.59
C ARG A 796 17.26 10.08 -22.16
N ALA A 797 18.56 10.02 -22.36
CA ALA A 797 19.51 11.07 -21.95
C ALA A 797 19.25 12.39 -22.68
N TYR A 798 18.95 12.34 -23.98
CA TYR A 798 18.67 13.50 -24.82
C TYR A 798 17.44 14.26 -24.32
N ILE A 799 16.33 13.55 -24.06
CA ILE A 799 15.11 14.17 -23.54
C ILE A 799 15.35 14.78 -22.15
N ILE A 800 16.02 14.05 -21.26
CA ILE A 800 16.29 14.53 -19.89
C ILE A 800 17.20 15.76 -19.90
N TYR A 801 18.23 15.78 -20.76
CA TYR A 801 19.09 16.94 -20.94
C TYR A 801 18.28 18.17 -21.35
N HIS A 802 17.47 18.07 -22.40
CA HIS A 802 16.65 19.19 -22.88
C HIS A 802 15.62 19.67 -21.84
N MET A 803 14.89 18.75 -21.21
CA MET A 803 13.98 19.12 -20.12
C MET A 803 14.70 19.79 -18.94
N ALA A 804 15.96 19.43 -18.68
CA ALA A 804 16.76 20.00 -17.62
C ALA A 804 17.39 21.36 -18.00
N THR A 805 17.69 21.63 -19.26
CA THR A 805 18.51 22.80 -19.65
C THR A 805 17.80 23.84 -20.50
N ASP A 806 16.70 23.49 -21.18
CA ASP A 806 15.99 24.41 -22.09
C ASP A 806 15.29 25.55 -21.35
N ILE A 807 15.05 25.40 -20.05
CA ILE A 807 14.48 26.42 -19.17
C ILE A 807 15.57 26.88 -18.18
N PRO A 808 16.19 28.06 -18.39
CA PRO A 808 17.27 28.56 -17.53
C PRO A 808 16.85 28.83 -16.09
N SER A 809 15.57 29.15 -15.86
CA SER A 809 14.99 29.42 -14.54
C SER A 809 14.64 28.17 -13.73
N LEU A 810 14.89 26.98 -14.28
CA LEU A 810 14.48 25.71 -13.68
C LEU A 810 15.32 25.45 -12.41
N SER A 811 14.65 25.33 -11.26
CA SER A 811 15.29 25.27 -9.95
C SER A 811 15.63 23.85 -9.49
N ASN A 812 15.21 22.84 -10.27
CA ASN A 812 15.40 21.44 -9.97
C ASN A 812 16.88 21.07 -9.69
N PRO A 813 17.18 20.39 -8.57
CA PRO A 813 18.55 19.98 -8.24
C PRO A 813 19.20 19.03 -9.27
N VAL A 814 18.42 18.19 -9.94
CA VAL A 814 18.93 17.32 -11.03
C VAL A 814 19.36 18.18 -12.21
N SER A 815 18.56 19.19 -12.56
CA SER A 815 18.93 20.16 -13.60
C SER A 815 20.21 20.92 -13.22
N ASN A 816 20.31 21.41 -11.99
CA ASN A 816 21.53 22.03 -11.48
C ASN A 816 22.74 21.09 -11.59
N LYS A 817 22.59 19.82 -11.20
CA LYS A 817 23.68 18.86 -11.28
C LYS A 817 24.08 18.56 -12.73
N ILE A 818 23.12 18.39 -13.64
CA ILE A 818 23.39 18.20 -15.08
C ILE A 818 24.17 19.38 -15.63
N ARG A 819 23.76 20.62 -15.31
CA ARG A 819 24.44 21.85 -15.72
C ARG A 819 25.85 21.94 -15.16
N LEU A 820 26.04 21.74 -13.86
CA LEU A 820 27.34 21.80 -13.21
C LEU A 820 28.32 20.78 -13.80
N THR A 821 27.91 19.51 -13.92
CA THR A 821 28.74 18.45 -14.51
C THR A 821 29.10 18.76 -15.96
N ARG A 822 28.15 19.32 -16.74
CA ARG A 822 28.41 19.77 -18.12
C ARG A 822 29.45 20.89 -18.17
N GLU A 823 29.28 21.94 -17.36
CA GLU A 823 30.19 23.09 -17.35
C GLU A 823 31.60 22.70 -16.89
N GLU A 824 31.71 21.83 -15.89
CA GLU A 824 32.99 21.29 -15.43
C GLU A 824 33.67 20.48 -16.55
N ALA A 825 32.92 19.67 -17.29
CA ALA A 825 33.45 18.89 -18.40
C ALA A 825 33.93 19.77 -19.55
N ILE A 826 33.15 20.80 -19.89
CA ILE A 826 33.52 21.80 -20.89
C ILE A 826 34.75 22.58 -20.45
N HIS A 827 34.85 22.95 -19.17
CA HIS A 827 36.01 23.63 -18.62
C HIS A 827 37.28 22.79 -18.78
N ASN A 828 37.23 21.52 -18.37
CA ASN A 828 38.37 20.60 -18.49
C ASN A 828 38.75 20.35 -19.95
N LEU A 829 37.77 20.19 -20.85
CA LEU A 829 38.02 20.07 -22.29
C LEU A 829 38.75 21.29 -22.85
N ARG A 830 38.33 22.51 -22.50
CA ARG A 830 38.99 23.74 -22.98
C ARG A 830 40.45 23.86 -22.56
N GLN A 831 40.84 23.22 -21.46
CA GLN A 831 42.24 23.22 -21.02
C GLN A 831 43.13 22.25 -21.81
N ILE A 832 42.54 21.20 -22.39
CA ILE A 832 43.26 20.10 -23.05
C ILE A 832 43.23 20.27 -24.58
N LEU A 833 42.18 20.87 -25.13
CA LEU A 833 42.03 21.06 -26.56
C LEU A 833 42.86 22.24 -27.08
N ASP A 834 43.58 22.01 -28.18
CA ASP A 834 44.29 23.06 -28.91
C ASP A 834 43.32 24.16 -29.39
N PRO A 835 43.79 25.41 -29.59
CA PRO A 835 42.98 26.48 -30.16
C PRO A 835 42.33 26.04 -31.49
N PRO A 836 41.10 26.47 -31.79
CA PRO A 836 40.42 26.09 -33.02
C PRO A 836 41.27 26.47 -34.24
N LEU A 837 41.47 25.51 -35.15
CA LEU A 837 42.21 25.74 -36.39
C LEU A 837 41.54 26.89 -37.16
N LEU A 838 42.34 27.87 -37.61
CA LEU A 838 41.85 28.98 -38.43
C LEU A 838 41.07 28.42 -39.64
N PRO A 839 39.89 28.97 -39.99
CA PRO A 839 39.08 28.44 -41.08
C PRO A 839 39.91 28.42 -42.38
N CYS A 840 40.20 27.23 -42.89
CA CYS A 840 40.67 27.09 -44.26
C CYS A 840 39.50 27.48 -45.16
N ALA A 841 39.73 28.41 -46.09
CA ALA A 841 38.71 29.17 -46.82
C ALA A 841 37.75 28.35 -47.71
N ASP A 842 37.79 27.02 -47.67
CA ASP A 842 36.98 26.11 -48.51
C ASP A 842 36.14 25.08 -47.74
N SER A 843 36.03 25.19 -46.40
CA SER A 843 35.10 24.34 -45.64
C SER A 843 33.87 25.12 -45.20
N SER A 844 32.76 24.95 -45.90
CA SER A 844 31.44 25.29 -45.37
C SER A 844 31.11 24.33 -44.22
N ILE A 845 31.61 24.63 -43.02
CA ILE A 845 31.27 23.88 -41.80
C ILE A 845 29.80 24.21 -41.49
N VAL A 846 28.90 23.37 -41.99
CA VAL A 846 27.50 23.36 -41.57
C VAL A 846 27.49 23.04 -40.07
N PRO A 847 26.75 23.78 -39.23
CA PRO A 847 26.58 23.43 -37.82
C PRO A 847 26.04 22.01 -37.73
N GLN A 848 26.89 21.08 -37.31
CA GLN A 848 26.49 19.70 -37.13
C GLN A 848 25.66 19.64 -35.85
N ARG A 849 24.35 19.41 -35.96
CA ARG A 849 23.49 19.15 -34.80
C ARG A 849 23.56 17.65 -34.48
N ILE A 850 23.64 17.29 -33.20
CA ILE A 850 23.51 15.89 -32.80
C ILE A 850 22.08 15.40 -33.08
N VAL A 851 21.91 14.17 -33.53
CA VAL A 851 20.59 13.59 -33.79
C VAL A 851 19.78 13.44 -32.50
N GLU A 852 18.46 13.56 -32.61
CA GLU A 852 17.54 13.45 -31.46
C GLU A 852 17.34 11.99 -31.00
N THR A 853 17.66 11.03 -31.89
CA THR A 853 17.42 9.60 -31.67
C THR A 853 18.57 8.75 -32.17
N LEU A 854 18.95 7.73 -31.41
CA LEU A 854 19.91 6.71 -31.85
C LEU A 854 19.37 5.30 -31.57
N PRO A 855 19.57 4.34 -32.49
CA PRO A 855 19.36 2.91 -32.22
C PRO A 855 20.10 2.42 -30.98
N LYS A 856 19.64 1.32 -30.39
CA LYS A 856 20.15 0.82 -29.11
C LYS A 856 21.65 0.49 -29.15
N ASP A 857 22.07 -0.21 -30.19
CA ASP A 857 23.45 -0.58 -30.49
C ASP A 857 24.35 0.65 -30.68
N GLU A 858 23.90 1.66 -31.43
CA GLU A 858 24.63 2.91 -31.61
C GLU A 858 24.70 3.74 -30.30
N SER A 859 23.62 3.73 -29.52
CA SER A 859 23.57 4.38 -28.21
C SER A 859 24.55 3.76 -27.22
N GLU A 860 24.66 2.44 -27.14
CA GLU A 860 25.61 1.75 -26.25
C GLU A 860 27.04 2.10 -26.64
N LEU A 861 27.34 2.16 -27.94
CA LEU A 861 28.64 2.54 -28.44
C LEU A 861 28.99 4.00 -28.18
N PHE A 862 28.02 4.92 -28.38
CA PHE A 862 28.18 6.34 -28.05
C PHE A 862 28.62 6.52 -26.60
N PHE A 863 27.89 5.94 -25.64
CA PHE A 863 28.24 6.06 -24.22
C PHE A 863 29.52 5.32 -23.86
N ALA A 864 29.89 4.24 -24.54
CA ALA A 864 31.18 3.57 -24.31
C ALA A 864 32.36 4.47 -24.71
N LEU A 865 32.33 5.02 -25.92
CA LEU A 865 33.43 5.81 -26.48
C LEU A 865 33.49 7.21 -25.86
N PHE A 866 32.36 7.91 -25.87
CA PHE A 866 32.27 9.24 -25.29
C PHE A 866 32.42 9.18 -23.76
N GLY A 867 31.90 8.12 -23.13
CA GLY A 867 32.04 7.81 -21.68
C GLY A 867 33.49 7.69 -21.26
N HIS A 868 34.27 6.94 -22.05
CA HIS A 868 35.70 6.80 -21.80
C HIS A 868 36.41 8.16 -21.80
N GLN A 869 36.13 9.02 -22.77
CA GLN A 869 36.72 10.36 -22.83
C GLN A 869 36.32 11.23 -21.64
N MET A 870 35.04 11.22 -21.24
CA MET A 870 34.58 12.00 -20.09
C MET A 870 35.14 11.48 -18.76
N ASN A 871 35.35 10.17 -18.61
CA ASN A 871 35.99 9.60 -17.43
C ASN A 871 37.44 10.09 -17.28
N CYS A 872 38.17 10.25 -18.40
CA CYS A 872 39.53 10.81 -18.40
C CYS A 872 39.57 12.27 -17.92
N LEU A 873 38.47 13.01 -18.08
CA LEU A 873 38.31 14.39 -17.61
C LEU A 873 37.88 14.50 -16.13
N GLN A 874 37.72 13.37 -15.43
CA GLN A 874 37.37 13.27 -14.01
C GLN A 874 36.03 13.91 -13.60
N VAL A 875 35.11 14.13 -14.54
CA VAL A 875 33.82 14.82 -14.33
C VAL A 875 32.65 13.90 -13.98
N GLY A 876 32.93 12.65 -13.64
CA GLY A 876 31.94 11.65 -13.26
C GLY A 876 32.30 10.27 -13.80
N ARG A 877 31.57 9.24 -13.33
CA ARG A 877 31.70 7.85 -13.81
C ARG A 877 30.39 7.10 -13.59
N TYR A 878 30.17 6.03 -14.37
CA TYR A 878 29.09 5.08 -14.10
C TYR A 878 29.20 4.49 -12.68
N THR A 879 28.07 4.40 -12.00
CA THR A 879 27.94 3.86 -10.63
C THR A 879 26.79 2.86 -10.55
N ASN A 880 26.58 2.26 -9.38
CA ASN A 880 25.41 1.41 -9.14
C ASN A 880 24.11 2.23 -8.95
N ASP A 881 24.20 3.56 -8.92
CA ASP A 881 23.05 4.46 -8.78
C ASP A 881 22.47 4.80 -10.16
N ILE A 882 21.24 4.36 -10.39
CA ILE A 882 20.49 4.55 -11.65
C ILE A 882 20.32 6.05 -11.95
N LEU A 883 20.01 6.87 -10.95
CA LEU A 883 19.81 8.30 -11.17
C LEU A 883 21.14 8.99 -11.49
N ALA A 884 22.22 8.62 -10.79
CA ALA A 884 23.54 9.15 -11.09
C ALA A 884 23.96 8.82 -12.53
N ASN A 885 23.65 7.61 -13.01
CA ASN A 885 23.91 7.22 -14.39
C ASN A 885 23.04 8.02 -15.39
N ILE A 886 21.77 8.27 -15.06
CA ILE A 886 20.88 9.12 -15.88
C ILE A 886 21.40 10.56 -15.96
N ILE A 887 21.84 11.13 -14.83
CA ILE A 887 22.42 12.48 -14.76
C ILE A 887 23.71 12.53 -15.58
N TYR A 888 24.57 11.53 -15.40
CA TYR A 888 25.81 11.41 -16.14
C TYR A 888 25.54 11.35 -17.64
N ASP A 889 24.70 10.41 -18.10
CA ASP A 889 24.29 10.27 -19.50
C ASP A 889 23.76 11.59 -20.08
N ALA A 890 22.88 12.29 -19.36
CA ALA A 890 22.32 13.58 -19.79
C ALA A 890 23.38 14.68 -19.87
N SER A 891 24.32 14.73 -18.93
CA SER A 891 25.47 15.64 -18.99
C SER A 891 26.37 15.35 -20.20
N MET A 892 26.56 14.07 -20.55
CA MET A 892 27.32 13.69 -21.74
C MET A 892 26.69 14.21 -23.03
N ILE A 893 25.36 14.13 -23.15
CA ILE A 893 24.64 14.74 -24.27
C ILE A 893 24.89 16.25 -24.31
N GLY A 894 24.88 16.92 -23.17
CA GLY A 894 25.18 18.35 -23.10
C GLY A 894 26.59 18.73 -23.58
N VAL A 895 27.59 17.92 -23.25
CA VAL A 895 28.97 18.11 -23.73
C VAL A 895 29.08 17.83 -25.23
N ALA A 896 28.44 16.76 -25.72
CA ALA A 896 28.38 16.47 -27.15
C ALA A 896 27.70 17.60 -27.92
N HIS A 897 26.60 18.15 -27.40
CA HIS A 897 25.91 19.31 -27.98
C HIS A 897 26.79 20.57 -28.00
N TRP A 898 27.61 20.79 -26.96
CA TRP A 898 28.58 21.89 -26.96
C TRP A 898 29.69 21.69 -28.00
N LEU A 899 30.27 20.48 -28.09
CA LEU A 899 31.30 20.13 -29.07
C LEU A 899 30.77 20.26 -30.49
N ALA A 900 29.54 19.79 -30.77
CA ALA A 900 28.95 19.87 -32.11
C ALA A 900 28.83 21.33 -32.60
N ASN A 901 28.52 22.25 -31.68
CA ASN A 901 28.40 23.68 -31.98
C ASN A 901 29.74 24.42 -31.98
N SER A 902 30.71 24.01 -31.16
CA SER A 902 31.92 24.81 -30.89
C SER A 902 33.21 24.21 -31.46
N ARG A 903 33.27 22.87 -31.57
CA ARG A 903 34.44 22.05 -31.95
C ARG A 903 33.99 20.76 -32.67
N PRO A 904 33.33 20.86 -33.84
CA PRO A 904 32.87 19.69 -34.57
C PRO A 904 34.03 18.79 -35.05
N ASP A 905 35.23 19.37 -35.21
CA ASP A 905 36.49 18.66 -35.45
C ASP A 905 36.79 17.64 -34.33
N VAL A 906 36.69 18.07 -33.08
CA VAL A 906 36.95 17.24 -31.90
C VAL A 906 35.84 16.22 -31.69
N LEU A 907 34.59 16.61 -31.91
CA LEU A 907 33.47 15.67 -31.83
C LEU A 907 33.64 14.55 -32.86
N THR A 908 33.99 14.91 -34.10
CA THR A 908 34.26 13.95 -35.16
C THR A 908 35.44 13.06 -34.81
N GLU A 909 36.47 13.54 -34.11
CA GLU A 909 37.54 12.65 -33.63
C GLU A 909 37.05 11.68 -32.54
N PHE A 910 36.21 12.15 -31.61
CA PHE A 910 35.70 11.34 -30.49
C PHE A 910 34.71 10.25 -30.93
N VAL A 911 33.94 10.48 -32.00
CA VAL A 911 32.95 9.53 -32.53
C VAL A 911 33.22 9.09 -33.97
N GLY A 912 34.46 9.28 -34.45
CA GLY A 912 34.85 9.32 -35.87
C GLY A 912 34.52 8.17 -36.82
N PRO A 913 34.21 6.94 -36.38
CA PRO A 913 33.69 5.94 -37.31
C PRO A 913 32.19 6.12 -37.66
N TRP A 914 31.45 7.04 -37.02
CA TRP A 914 29.98 7.05 -37.07
C TRP A 914 29.36 8.39 -37.50
N ALA A 915 28.99 8.47 -38.78
CA ALA A 915 28.30 9.63 -39.35
C ALA A 915 26.81 9.75 -38.93
N SER A 916 26.22 8.71 -38.32
CA SER A 916 24.80 8.67 -37.92
C SER A 916 24.47 9.57 -36.73
N ILE A 917 25.46 10.04 -35.97
CA ILE A 917 25.28 10.93 -34.82
C ILE A 917 24.99 12.37 -35.26
N PHE A 918 25.33 12.73 -36.50
CA PHE A 918 25.09 14.06 -37.05
C PHE A 918 23.80 14.11 -37.84
N ALA A 919 22.94 15.07 -37.54
CA ALA A 919 21.85 15.46 -38.42
C ALA A 919 22.44 16.28 -39.58
N ILE A 920 22.31 15.77 -40.81
CA ILE A 920 22.69 16.49 -42.06
C ILE A 920 21.74 17.66 -42.28
#